data_AF-I3CDQ5-F1
#
_entry.id   AF-I3CDQ5-F1
#
_cell.length_a   1.000
_cell.length_b   1.000
_cell.length_c   1.000
_cell.angle_alpha   90.00
_cell.angle_beta   90.00
_cell.angle_gamma   90.00
#
_symmetry.space_group_name_H-M   'P 1'
#
loop_
_entity.id
_entity.type
_entity.pdbx_description
1 polymer ?
#
loop_
_entity_poly.entity_id
_entity_poly.type
_entity_poly.pdbx_seq_one_letter_code
_entity_poly.pdbx_strand_id
1 'polypeptide(L)'
;MHFHKTVISHWFYQSMLGLIVLCLSTLAQATTYTVTTLEDSGTGSLRQAILDANANPTDDEIVFAVNGIISLTSTLSINNNGSLTIIGNGAENTIISGSDTVRVFLVNAGTKAKITRLNITHGMTSLGAGIALSGQLILEDCIISNNTAEYGAGITAFYSDNSAPPIALTITRCLLTQNQSMNWGGAIMMLVNASPFDPAKITANIVDSTISENTSGEGGGIYSQSSTLTLTNTDVIHNIAKNGGGISTNGSIVKIEQSTIDKNQAIATPEQFKTTGQGSGGGISAVASTITLTNSSLNGNTASYGGAGAYLLNSQAIFSKVTINANTATRGGGLYFGSNKNQQLYITDSEIAHNAVIPFDVYTVLGGGITIEGGGLVIENTIISDNTTTNDGAGIGLSNTYGFGVTAKITRSQFIRNNANNMGGGLSANGLNKENGVSVAISDSIFNGNFAKTSGGGIGYGLSEKDFWIINSLFYNNSALSGGGVFHESKGTLHVINTTLTNNYAYYGGNLFINASVTGIGNTALINSIVANNLRGGDCYNHRGTITDGGTVSAQNSLIKDGLTCINGTNLNNLTGDPALNADFKPLLSSPVVDKGNNVLLTQYIADPKTDLGLNARIDGNAVDIGAYELQRITISPINTNCNLATATEISLLCNANDVEITKPLTVTATGNMSNLVISATVMNQGWLSNLYIKPTGTIVGGILTGKVTNRGTLTDIDFKGNLLEGGLLTGTIRNSSAVQGEINNVRLADNATLTGGILSGRIIGNPNAPAKISNVTIKAGSHLSGVVLGEGVTQTSNITIETAVTLPALPRVYAFDAIGEPTTTNSQFLGGISVGNTAHTTTATLNLSNPVKIKGRVWIDPAHIDKTAEFFVYAAYTHNENAEPKYYMLDKTGTIHLWNKEPTTLIPFTQNTLLETMHDITIYTGRFVATGKLDIVFGYRLADGTTVMNEEEMMQVMINP
;
A
#
# COMPACT_ATOMS: atom_id res chain seq x y z
N MET A 1 36.08 -64.06 31.97
CA MET A 1 35.11 -63.35 31.10
C MET A 1 35.62 -63.43 29.66
N HIS A 2 34.78 -64.00 28.77
CA HIS A 2 34.78 -63.97 27.28
C HIS A 2 36.01 -64.58 26.53
N PHE A 3 35.92 -65.70 25.78
CA PHE A 3 35.19 -66.04 24.52
C PHE A 3 35.39 -64.97 23.42
N HIS A 4 35.66 -65.21 22.13
CA HIS A 4 35.98 -66.38 21.29
C HIS A 4 36.36 -65.84 19.88
N LYS A 5 37.36 -66.47 19.23
CA LYS A 5 37.50 -66.76 17.79
C LYS A 5 37.33 -65.65 16.72
N THR A 6 38.47 -65.32 16.14
CA THR A 6 38.72 -64.94 14.74
C THR A 6 38.32 -66.05 13.77
N VAL A 7 37.11 -65.98 13.21
CA VAL A 7 36.73 -66.55 11.91
C VAL A 7 35.64 -65.64 11.39
N ILE A 8 35.91 -64.84 10.35
CA ILE A 8 35.00 -64.26 9.33
C ILE A 8 35.87 -63.28 8.52
N SER A 9 36.68 -63.80 7.59
CA SER A 9 37.37 -63.01 6.56
C SER A 9 37.02 -63.51 5.15
N HIS A 10 35.90 -64.22 4.99
CA HIS A 10 35.42 -64.74 3.70
C HIS A 10 33.96 -64.41 3.37
N TRP A 11 33.22 -63.73 4.25
CA TRP A 11 31.82 -63.32 4.01
C TRP A 11 31.65 -61.84 3.61
N PHE A 12 32.74 -61.06 3.56
CA PHE A 12 32.70 -59.64 3.17
C PHE A 12 33.00 -59.38 1.70
N TYR A 13 33.57 -60.35 0.98
CA TYR A 13 33.94 -60.17 -0.44
C TYR A 13 32.89 -60.68 -1.44
N GLN A 14 31.94 -61.53 -1.03
CA GLN A 14 30.83 -61.96 -1.90
C GLN A 14 29.53 -61.14 -1.75
N SER A 15 29.39 -60.35 -0.68
CA SER A 15 28.28 -59.42 -0.48
C SER A 15 28.50 -58.05 -1.14
N MET A 16 29.74 -57.70 -1.49
CA MET A 16 30.07 -56.46 -2.23
C MET A 16 29.88 -56.57 -3.75
N LEU A 17 29.99 -57.76 -4.35
CA LEU A 17 29.67 -57.94 -5.78
C LEU A 17 28.16 -58.03 -6.05
N GLY A 18 27.35 -58.43 -5.07
CA GLY A 18 25.88 -58.40 -5.16
C GLY A 18 25.26 -57.02 -5.00
N LEU A 19 25.93 -56.09 -4.28
CA LEU A 19 25.45 -54.71 -4.11
C LEU A 19 25.89 -53.76 -5.24
N ILE A 20 26.97 -54.08 -5.96
CA ILE A 20 27.43 -53.26 -7.11
C ILE A 20 26.62 -53.55 -8.38
N VAL A 21 25.91 -54.69 -8.46
CA VAL A 21 25.04 -55.03 -9.61
C VAL A 21 23.58 -54.58 -9.39
N LEU A 22 23.19 -54.13 -8.20
CA LEU A 22 21.86 -53.57 -7.88
C LEU A 22 21.84 -52.04 -7.80
N CYS A 23 22.97 -51.37 -8.07
CA CYS A 23 23.09 -49.91 -8.11
C CYS A 23 23.51 -49.38 -9.49
N LEU A 24 23.18 -50.11 -10.55
CA LEU A 24 23.02 -49.55 -11.90
C LEU A 24 21.56 -49.13 -12.08
N SER A 25 21.06 -48.23 -11.22
CA SER A 25 20.00 -47.33 -11.67
C SER A 25 20.66 -46.49 -12.76
N THR A 26 20.37 -46.81 -14.02
CA THR A 26 20.64 -45.89 -15.13
C THR A 26 20.19 -44.51 -14.67
N LEU A 27 21.11 -43.54 -14.62
CA LEU A 27 20.75 -42.13 -14.57
C LEU A 27 19.90 -41.90 -15.81
N ALA A 28 18.58 -42.01 -15.64
CA ALA A 28 17.63 -41.85 -16.73
C ALA A 28 17.65 -40.35 -17.04
N GLN A 29 18.29 -40.03 -18.16
CA GLN A 29 18.54 -38.66 -18.57
C GLN A 29 17.26 -38.09 -19.17
N ALA A 30 16.96 -36.84 -18.85
CA ALA A 30 15.75 -36.19 -19.35
C ALA A 30 15.76 -36.13 -20.88
N THR A 31 14.65 -36.53 -21.52
CA THR A 31 14.55 -36.50 -22.99
C THR A 31 13.92 -35.18 -23.45
N THR A 32 14.55 -34.53 -24.43
CA THR A 32 14.03 -33.32 -25.06
C THR A 32 13.37 -33.66 -26.40
N TYR A 33 12.08 -33.37 -26.53
CA TYR A 33 11.30 -33.49 -27.77
C TYR A 33 11.12 -32.11 -28.41
N THR A 34 11.36 -32.01 -29.72
CA THR A 34 11.25 -30.73 -30.45
C THR A 34 10.01 -30.73 -31.36
N VAL A 35 9.12 -29.77 -31.15
CA VAL A 35 7.98 -29.49 -32.04
C VAL A 35 8.49 -28.73 -33.26
N THR A 36 8.29 -29.30 -34.45
CA THR A 36 8.83 -28.80 -35.73
C THR A 36 7.74 -28.46 -36.76
N THR A 37 6.47 -28.67 -36.42
CA THR A 37 5.33 -28.34 -37.27
C THR A 37 4.17 -27.77 -36.44
N LEU A 38 3.31 -26.97 -37.09
CA LEU A 38 2.08 -26.43 -36.51
C LEU A 38 0.87 -27.38 -36.66
N GLU A 39 1.05 -28.52 -37.35
CA GLU A 39 0.02 -29.55 -37.47
C GLU A 39 -0.33 -30.16 -36.10
N ASP A 40 -1.61 -30.45 -35.88
CA ASP A 40 -2.09 -31.03 -34.61
C ASP A 40 -1.61 -32.47 -34.37
N SER A 41 -1.28 -33.21 -35.42
CA SER A 41 -0.90 -34.62 -35.31
C SER A 41 0.16 -35.02 -36.33
N GLY A 42 0.74 -36.21 -36.11
CA GLY A 42 1.84 -36.72 -36.92
C GLY A 42 3.21 -36.32 -36.38
N THR A 43 4.27 -36.86 -37.00
CA THR A 43 5.65 -36.65 -36.57
C THR A 43 5.99 -35.16 -36.53
N GLY A 44 6.62 -34.73 -35.44
CA GLY A 44 7.03 -33.33 -35.22
C GLY A 44 5.95 -32.42 -34.65
N SER A 45 4.70 -32.90 -34.48
CA SER A 45 3.63 -32.14 -33.80
C SER A 45 3.80 -32.10 -32.29
N LEU A 46 3.18 -31.11 -31.63
CA LEU A 46 3.09 -31.05 -30.17
C LEU A 46 2.41 -32.30 -29.58
N ARG A 47 1.36 -32.79 -30.23
CA ARG A 47 0.65 -33.99 -29.79
C ARG A 47 1.54 -35.22 -29.78
N GLN A 48 2.33 -35.43 -30.84
CA GLN A 48 3.26 -36.55 -30.89
C GLN A 48 4.34 -36.41 -29.81
N ALA A 49 4.90 -35.22 -29.61
CA ALA A 49 5.88 -34.97 -28.55
C ALA A 49 5.33 -35.28 -27.15
N ILE A 50 4.08 -34.92 -26.86
CA ILE A 50 3.40 -35.26 -25.60
C ILE A 50 3.19 -36.78 -25.49
N LEU A 51 2.78 -37.46 -26.57
CA LEU A 51 2.61 -38.92 -26.55
C LEU A 51 3.94 -39.65 -26.27
N ASP A 52 5.02 -39.20 -26.89
CA ASP A 52 6.35 -39.77 -26.71
C ASP A 52 6.84 -39.55 -25.26
N ALA A 53 6.69 -38.33 -24.73
CA ALA A 53 6.99 -38.03 -23.33
C ALA A 53 6.11 -38.85 -22.36
N ASN A 54 4.82 -39.01 -22.63
CA ASN A 54 3.93 -39.82 -21.76
C ASN A 54 4.34 -41.30 -21.73
N ALA A 55 4.93 -41.82 -22.81
CA ALA A 55 5.43 -43.20 -22.88
C ALA A 55 6.77 -43.39 -22.14
N ASN A 56 7.42 -42.30 -21.74
CA ASN A 56 8.73 -42.30 -21.10
C ASN A 56 8.62 -41.95 -19.60
N PRO A 57 8.97 -42.86 -18.67
CA PRO A 57 8.84 -42.63 -17.23
C PRO A 57 10.04 -41.83 -16.66
N THR A 58 10.47 -40.77 -17.34
CA THR A 58 11.54 -39.85 -16.90
C THR A 58 11.03 -38.42 -16.85
N ASP A 59 11.82 -37.53 -16.23
CA ASP A 59 11.61 -36.10 -16.41
C ASP A 59 11.89 -35.76 -17.88
N ASP A 60 10.96 -35.11 -18.57
CA ASP A 60 11.07 -34.82 -20.00
C ASP A 60 10.80 -33.34 -20.30
N GLU A 61 11.32 -32.88 -21.43
CA GLU A 61 11.16 -31.51 -21.91
C GLU A 61 10.61 -31.48 -23.34
N ILE A 62 9.71 -30.54 -23.62
CA ILE A 62 9.21 -30.23 -24.95
C ILE A 62 9.56 -28.78 -25.29
N VAL A 63 10.23 -28.57 -26.42
CA VAL A 63 10.62 -27.25 -26.95
C VAL A 63 10.08 -27.04 -28.36
N PHE A 64 10.00 -25.79 -28.83
CA PHE A 64 9.44 -25.45 -30.14
C PHE A 64 10.49 -24.87 -31.09
N ALA A 65 10.63 -25.46 -32.28
CA ALA A 65 11.40 -24.90 -33.39
C ALA A 65 10.56 -24.01 -34.32
N VAL A 66 9.25 -23.93 -34.09
CA VAL A 66 8.28 -23.18 -34.91
C VAL A 66 7.48 -22.19 -34.07
N ASN A 67 7.02 -21.11 -34.71
CA ASN A 67 6.10 -20.13 -34.14
C ASN A 67 4.78 -20.17 -34.91
N GLY A 68 3.67 -19.94 -34.21
CA GLY A 68 2.33 -19.89 -34.80
C GLY A 68 1.27 -20.50 -33.91
N ILE A 69 0.10 -20.73 -34.52
CA ILE A 69 -1.07 -21.31 -33.88
C ILE A 69 -1.10 -22.80 -34.20
N ILE A 70 -1.19 -23.64 -33.16
CA ILE A 70 -1.54 -25.05 -33.26
C ILE A 70 -3.02 -25.20 -32.93
N SER A 71 -3.83 -25.48 -33.94
CA SER A 71 -5.28 -25.68 -33.82
C SER A 71 -5.61 -27.14 -33.52
N LEU A 72 -6.10 -27.41 -32.33
CA LEU A 72 -6.36 -28.77 -31.85
C LEU A 72 -7.67 -29.35 -32.42
N THR A 73 -7.65 -30.64 -32.77
CA THR A 73 -8.88 -31.41 -33.07
C THR A 73 -9.30 -32.32 -31.93
N SER A 74 -8.45 -32.50 -30.91
CA SER A 74 -8.75 -33.22 -29.67
C SER A 74 -7.92 -32.71 -28.49
N THR A 75 -8.32 -32.99 -27.26
CA THR A 75 -7.59 -32.58 -26.05
C THR A 75 -6.14 -33.11 -26.03
N LEU A 76 -5.19 -32.33 -25.52
CA LEU A 76 -3.83 -32.78 -25.22
C LEU A 76 -3.77 -33.32 -23.78
N SER A 77 -3.58 -34.63 -23.63
CA SER A 77 -3.49 -35.29 -22.33
C SER A 77 -2.05 -35.44 -21.88
N ILE A 78 -1.73 -34.91 -20.69
CA ILE A 78 -0.45 -35.04 -20.02
C ILE A 78 -0.60 -36.07 -18.89
N ASN A 79 0.10 -37.20 -19.01
CA ASN A 79 0.06 -38.33 -18.10
C ASN A 79 1.44 -38.99 -17.90
N ASN A 80 2.50 -38.20 -18.08
CA ASN A 80 3.88 -38.62 -17.83
C ASN A 80 4.06 -39.02 -16.35
N ASN A 81 4.79 -40.11 -16.13
CA ASN A 81 5.04 -40.71 -14.81
C ASN A 81 6.26 -40.10 -14.08
N GLY A 82 7.09 -39.34 -14.77
CA GLY A 82 8.01 -38.33 -14.24
C GLY A 82 7.41 -36.92 -14.31
N SER A 83 8.25 -35.89 -14.43
CA SER A 83 7.80 -34.51 -14.67
C SER A 83 7.89 -34.13 -16.15
N LEU A 84 6.91 -33.37 -16.66
CA LEU A 84 6.94 -32.86 -18.03
C LEU A 84 7.05 -31.33 -18.05
N THR A 85 8.07 -30.80 -18.70
CA THR A 85 8.22 -29.36 -18.94
C THR A 85 7.94 -29.03 -20.41
N ILE A 86 7.07 -28.06 -20.68
CA ILE A 86 6.75 -27.56 -22.03
C ILE A 86 7.16 -26.09 -22.12
N ILE A 87 8.08 -25.77 -23.02
CA ILE A 87 8.71 -24.44 -23.14
C ILE A 87 8.43 -23.86 -24.52
N GLY A 88 7.57 -22.84 -24.58
CA GLY A 88 7.28 -22.11 -25.81
C GLY A 88 8.30 -21.01 -26.14
N ASN A 89 8.19 -20.47 -27.35
CA ASN A 89 9.03 -19.38 -27.85
C ASN A 89 8.55 -17.99 -27.39
N GLY A 90 7.55 -17.93 -26.49
CA GLY A 90 6.89 -16.72 -26.01
C GLY A 90 5.38 -16.83 -26.21
N ALA A 91 4.57 -16.28 -25.30
CA ALA A 91 3.13 -16.42 -25.37
C ALA A 91 2.50 -15.80 -26.65
N GLU A 92 3.15 -14.80 -27.24
CA GLU A 92 2.75 -14.23 -28.53
C GLU A 92 3.14 -15.10 -29.74
N ASN A 93 4.10 -16.01 -29.56
CA ASN A 93 4.71 -16.82 -30.63
C ASN A 93 4.24 -18.28 -30.63
N THR A 94 3.92 -18.84 -29.47
CA THR A 94 3.50 -20.24 -29.32
C THR A 94 2.07 -20.27 -28.77
N ILE A 95 1.11 -20.41 -29.68
CA ILE A 95 -0.32 -20.35 -29.37
C ILE A 95 -0.92 -21.75 -29.57
N ILE A 96 -1.51 -22.30 -28.51
CA ILE A 96 -2.22 -23.58 -28.54
C ILE A 96 -3.71 -23.30 -28.42
N SER A 97 -4.44 -23.55 -29.50
CA SER A 97 -5.85 -23.20 -29.62
C SER A 97 -6.75 -24.43 -29.60
N GLY A 98 -7.76 -24.45 -28.72
CA GLY A 98 -8.82 -25.46 -28.72
C GLY A 98 -9.81 -25.30 -29.89
N SER A 99 -9.62 -24.30 -30.75
CA SER A 99 -10.45 -24.01 -31.93
C SER A 99 -11.96 -23.95 -31.63
N ASP A 100 -12.32 -23.43 -30.45
CA ASP A 100 -13.69 -23.33 -29.93
C ASP A 100 -14.48 -24.64 -29.98
N THR A 101 -13.79 -25.79 -29.86
CA THR A 101 -14.39 -27.13 -29.94
C THR A 101 -13.80 -28.08 -28.90
N VAL A 102 -12.50 -27.89 -28.66
CA VAL A 102 -11.54 -28.53 -27.78
C VAL A 102 -11.52 -28.15 -26.30
N ARG A 103 -11.26 -29.06 -25.35
CA ARG A 103 -10.38 -28.66 -24.24
C ARG A 103 -8.94 -28.54 -24.76
N VAL A 104 -8.14 -27.60 -24.28
CA VAL A 104 -6.71 -27.52 -24.68
C VAL A 104 -5.88 -28.59 -23.98
N PHE A 105 -5.71 -28.51 -22.65
CA PHE A 105 -4.89 -29.45 -21.87
C PHE A 105 -5.69 -30.20 -20.80
N LEU A 106 -5.35 -31.47 -20.60
CA LEU A 106 -5.74 -32.26 -19.43
C LEU A 106 -4.48 -32.76 -18.71
N VAL A 107 -4.26 -32.30 -17.48
CA VAL A 107 -3.17 -32.77 -16.60
C VAL A 107 -3.73 -33.83 -15.65
N ASN A 108 -3.34 -35.09 -15.85
CA ASN A 108 -3.90 -36.22 -15.12
C ASN A 108 -3.40 -36.33 -13.68
N ALA A 109 -4.15 -37.07 -12.85
CA ALA A 109 -3.79 -37.31 -11.46
C ALA A 109 -2.44 -38.02 -11.33
N GLY A 110 -1.63 -37.59 -10.36
CA GLY A 110 -0.29 -38.13 -10.13
C GLY A 110 0.81 -37.55 -11.01
N THR A 111 0.46 -36.77 -12.06
CA THR A 111 1.44 -36.14 -12.95
C THR A 111 1.90 -34.77 -12.43
N LYS A 112 3.14 -34.41 -12.73
CA LYS A 112 3.71 -33.07 -12.51
C LYS A 112 4.03 -32.42 -13.85
N ALA A 113 3.43 -31.27 -14.14
CA ALA A 113 3.66 -30.54 -15.37
C ALA A 113 4.14 -29.11 -15.10
N LYS A 114 5.06 -28.62 -15.92
CA LYS A 114 5.41 -27.20 -16.04
C LYS A 114 5.12 -26.75 -17.46
N ILE A 115 4.36 -25.68 -17.64
CA ILE A 115 4.13 -25.06 -18.95
C ILE A 115 4.57 -23.61 -18.86
N THR A 116 5.45 -23.20 -19.77
CA THR A 116 6.01 -21.84 -19.77
C THR A 116 6.07 -21.22 -21.14
N ARG A 117 5.79 -19.92 -21.24
CA ARG A 117 5.90 -19.11 -22.47
C ARG A 117 4.94 -19.54 -23.59
N LEU A 118 3.71 -19.92 -23.24
CA LEU A 118 2.64 -20.30 -24.18
C LEU A 118 1.41 -19.40 -24.02
N ASN A 119 0.63 -19.25 -25.09
CA ASN A 119 -0.77 -18.82 -25.02
C ASN A 119 -1.72 -20.01 -25.18
N ILE A 120 -2.61 -20.21 -24.23
CA ILE A 120 -3.59 -21.30 -24.15
C ILE A 120 -4.97 -20.69 -24.34
N THR A 121 -5.58 -20.96 -25.49
CA THR A 121 -6.73 -20.15 -25.91
C THR A 121 -7.82 -20.93 -26.65
N HIS A 122 -9.00 -20.32 -26.76
CA HIS A 122 -10.12 -20.84 -27.55
C HIS A 122 -10.48 -22.29 -27.21
N GLY A 123 -10.32 -22.69 -25.95
CA GLY A 123 -10.88 -23.92 -25.44
C GLY A 123 -12.39 -23.79 -25.30
N MET A 124 -13.15 -24.82 -25.66
CA MET A 124 -14.59 -24.93 -25.39
C MET A 124 -14.98 -26.34 -24.93
N THR A 125 -15.52 -26.46 -23.71
CA THR A 125 -16.01 -27.73 -23.16
C THR A 125 -16.95 -27.48 -21.97
N SER A 126 -17.53 -28.51 -21.35
CA SER A 126 -18.35 -28.32 -20.13
C SER A 126 -17.52 -28.03 -18.88
N LEU A 127 -16.35 -28.64 -18.72
CA LEU A 127 -15.49 -28.51 -17.53
C LEU A 127 -14.02 -28.25 -17.91
N GLY A 128 -13.42 -27.12 -17.51
CA GLY A 128 -11.99 -26.86 -17.72
C GLY A 128 -11.62 -26.73 -19.20
N ALA A 129 -11.98 -25.62 -19.84
CA ALA A 129 -11.81 -25.47 -21.29
C ALA A 129 -10.36 -25.20 -21.73
N GLY A 130 -9.66 -24.29 -21.06
CA GLY A 130 -8.22 -24.14 -21.25
C GLY A 130 -7.50 -25.37 -20.67
N ILE A 131 -7.54 -25.52 -19.35
CA ILE A 131 -6.83 -26.57 -18.63
C ILE A 131 -7.76 -27.26 -17.62
N ALA A 132 -7.87 -28.58 -17.70
CA ALA A 132 -8.39 -29.39 -16.61
C ALA A 132 -7.22 -30.02 -15.83
N LEU A 133 -7.21 -29.82 -14.52
CA LEU A 133 -6.11 -30.18 -13.63
C LEU A 133 -6.59 -31.19 -12.57
N SER A 134 -5.96 -32.37 -12.58
CA SER A 134 -6.10 -33.40 -11.54
C SER A 134 -4.75 -33.77 -10.89
N GLY A 135 -3.64 -33.25 -11.42
CA GLY A 135 -2.27 -33.42 -10.89
C GLY A 135 -1.67 -32.12 -10.35
N GLN A 136 -0.35 -31.96 -10.51
CA GLN A 136 0.37 -30.74 -10.16
C GLN A 136 0.74 -29.96 -11.41
N LEU A 137 0.51 -28.64 -11.40
CA LEU A 137 0.81 -27.76 -12.52
C LEU A 137 1.52 -26.49 -12.08
N ILE A 138 2.61 -26.17 -12.77
CA ILE A 138 3.31 -24.89 -12.71
C ILE A 138 3.12 -24.17 -14.04
N LEU A 139 2.60 -22.94 -13.99
CA LEU A 139 2.46 -22.03 -15.12
C LEU A 139 3.39 -20.84 -14.93
N GLU A 140 4.21 -20.52 -15.95
CA GLU A 140 5.19 -19.45 -15.88
C GLU A 140 5.24 -18.65 -17.19
N ASP A 141 5.06 -17.33 -17.15
CA ASP A 141 5.12 -16.47 -18.33
C ASP A 141 4.11 -16.88 -19.44
N CYS A 142 2.91 -17.32 -19.05
CA CYS A 142 1.86 -17.79 -19.95
C CYS A 142 0.68 -16.82 -20.06
N ILE A 143 -0.04 -16.90 -21.18
CA ILE A 143 -1.35 -16.26 -21.37
C ILE A 143 -2.42 -17.36 -21.42
N ILE A 144 -3.50 -17.23 -20.65
CA ILE A 144 -4.66 -18.12 -20.72
C ILE A 144 -5.85 -17.25 -21.07
N SER A 145 -6.33 -17.35 -22.32
CA SER A 145 -7.28 -16.38 -22.84
C SER A 145 -8.42 -16.95 -23.68
N ASN A 146 -9.58 -16.30 -23.68
CA ASN A 146 -10.70 -16.63 -24.57
C ASN A 146 -11.16 -18.10 -24.47
N ASN A 147 -11.05 -18.72 -23.30
CA ASN A 147 -11.60 -20.06 -23.07
C ASN A 147 -13.03 -19.95 -22.56
N THR A 148 -13.91 -20.86 -22.99
CA THR A 148 -15.33 -20.88 -22.65
C THR A 148 -15.76 -22.22 -22.07
N ALA A 149 -16.40 -22.23 -20.89
CA ALA A 149 -16.90 -23.46 -20.29
C ALA A 149 -18.25 -23.31 -19.57
N GLU A 150 -18.87 -24.43 -19.19
CA GLU A 150 -19.94 -24.38 -18.19
C GLU A 150 -19.35 -24.16 -16.79
N TYR A 151 -18.25 -24.85 -16.46
CA TYR A 151 -17.53 -24.78 -15.18
C TYR A 151 -16.01 -24.60 -15.40
N GLY A 152 -15.45 -23.52 -14.86
CA GLY A 152 -14.02 -23.21 -14.85
C GLY A 152 -13.40 -23.08 -16.24
N ALA A 153 -13.50 -21.90 -16.87
CA ALA A 153 -13.18 -21.76 -18.29
C ALA A 153 -11.68 -21.74 -18.57
N GLY A 154 -10.90 -20.93 -17.86
CA GLY A 154 -9.44 -20.92 -17.99
C GLY A 154 -8.82 -22.20 -17.43
N ILE A 155 -8.87 -22.38 -16.12
CA ILE A 155 -8.30 -23.52 -15.39
C ILE A 155 -9.34 -24.09 -14.44
N THR A 156 -9.47 -25.42 -14.41
CA THR A 156 -10.29 -26.13 -13.43
C THR A 156 -9.45 -27.11 -12.63
N ALA A 157 -9.47 -27.00 -11.30
CA ALA A 157 -9.04 -28.02 -10.35
C ALA A 157 -10.26 -28.61 -9.65
N PHE A 158 -10.52 -29.91 -9.85
CA PHE A 158 -11.66 -30.61 -9.28
C PHE A 158 -11.24 -31.88 -8.55
N TYR A 159 -11.58 -31.97 -7.26
CA TYR A 159 -11.22 -33.09 -6.39
C TYR A 159 -12.48 -33.76 -5.83
N SER A 160 -12.73 -35.00 -6.23
CA SER A 160 -13.94 -35.75 -5.84
C SER A 160 -13.66 -37.12 -5.22
N ASP A 161 -12.39 -37.53 -5.10
CA ASP A 161 -11.99 -38.84 -4.60
C ASP A 161 -10.91 -38.70 -3.53
N ASN A 162 -11.21 -39.10 -2.29
CA ASN A 162 -10.29 -39.01 -1.16
C ASN A 162 -9.02 -39.87 -1.32
N SER A 163 -9.03 -40.85 -2.22
CA SER A 163 -7.86 -41.67 -2.53
C SER A 163 -6.90 -41.00 -3.53
N ALA A 164 -7.37 -39.97 -4.25
CA ALA A 164 -6.55 -39.24 -5.21
C ALA A 164 -5.51 -38.35 -4.50
N PRO A 165 -4.31 -38.15 -5.10
CA PRO A 165 -3.33 -37.22 -4.58
C PRO A 165 -3.87 -35.77 -4.62
N PRO A 166 -3.38 -34.88 -3.73
CA PRO A 166 -3.75 -33.47 -3.76
C PRO A 166 -3.39 -32.78 -5.08
N ILE A 167 -4.21 -31.82 -5.48
CA ILE A 167 -3.99 -30.97 -6.65
C ILE A 167 -3.26 -29.70 -6.21
N ALA A 168 -2.17 -29.37 -6.90
CA ALA A 168 -1.40 -28.16 -6.64
C ALA A 168 -1.24 -27.34 -7.92
N LEU A 169 -1.59 -26.06 -7.84
CA LEU A 169 -1.49 -25.10 -8.94
C LEU A 169 -0.54 -23.97 -8.52
N THR A 170 0.53 -23.75 -9.26
CA THR A 170 1.40 -22.58 -9.11
C THR A 170 1.34 -21.76 -10.39
N ILE A 171 1.08 -20.46 -10.26
CA ILE A 171 1.01 -19.51 -11.38
C ILE A 171 1.97 -18.37 -11.09
N THR A 172 2.85 -18.06 -12.03
CA THR A 172 3.83 -16.99 -11.88
C THR A 172 3.95 -16.18 -13.17
N ARG A 173 3.85 -14.85 -13.08
CA ARG A 173 3.96 -13.94 -14.25
C ARG A 173 3.04 -14.31 -15.40
N CYS A 174 1.81 -14.73 -15.08
CA CYS A 174 0.83 -15.11 -16.10
C CYS A 174 -0.28 -14.07 -16.22
N LEU A 175 -0.90 -14.03 -17.40
CA LEU A 175 -2.13 -13.28 -17.67
C LEU A 175 -3.28 -14.26 -17.93
N LEU A 176 -4.29 -14.26 -17.08
CA LEU A 176 -5.52 -15.02 -17.27
C LEU A 176 -6.64 -14.05 -17.62
N THR A 177 -7.05 -14.01 -18.88
CA THR A 177 -7.95 -12.95 -19.35
C THR A 177 -9.06 -13.39 -20.29
N GLN A 178 -10.21 -12.73 -20.25
CA GLN A 178 -11.32 -12.97 -21.18
C GLN A 178 -11.83 -14.42 -21.20
N ASN A 179 -11.67 -15.15 -20.09
CA ASN A 179 -12.23 -16.48 -19.95
C ASN A 179 -13.66 -16.40 -19.41
N GLN A 180 -14.55 -17.21 -19.96
CA GLN A 180 -16.00 -17.10 -19.72
C GLN A 180 -16.57 -18.44 -19.27
N SER A 181 -17.08 -18.51 -18.04
CA SER A 181 -17.87 -19.65 -17.58
C SER A 181 -19.34 -19.31 -17.34
N MET A 182 -20.24 -20.27 -17.47
CA MET A 182 -21.65 -20.03 -17.14
C MET A 182 -21.91 -20.04 -15.63
N ASN A 183 -21.25 -20.95 -14.91
CA ASN A 183 -21.56 -21.21 -13.51
C ASN A 183 -20.45 -20.72 -12.56
N TRP A 184 -19.25 -21.30 -12.60
CA TRP A 184 -18.23 -21.05 -11.57
C TRP A 184 -16.84 -20.85 -12.17
N GLY A 185 -16.12 -19.82 -11.71
CA GLY A 185 -14.73 -19.54 -12.05
C GLY A 185 -14.54 -19.17 -13.52
N GLY A 186 -14.40 -17.88 -13.84
CA GLY A 186 -14.10 -17.48 -15.23
C GLY A 186 -12.66 -17.87 -15.56
N ALA A 187 -11.70 -17.34 -14.80
CA ALA A 187 -10.30 -17.68 -14.97
C ALA A 187 -9.94 -19.02 -14.31
N ILE A 188 -10.30 -19.19 -13.02
CA ILE A 188 -9.91 -20.35 -12.22
C ILE A 188 -11.10 -20.85 -11.44
N MET A 189 -11.35 -22.16 -11.48
CA MET A 189 -12.26 -22.85 -10.58
C MET A 189 -11.50 -23.89 -9.76
N MET A 190 -11.63 -23.83 -8.44
CA MET A 190 -11.16 -24.84 -7.50
C MET A 190 -12.34 -25.38 -6.70
N LEU A 191 -12.53 -26.70 -6.71
CA LEU A 191 -13.67 -27.34 -6.07
C LEU A 191 -13.29 -28.68 -5.45
N VAL A 192 -13.30 -28.73 -4.12
CA VAL A 192 -13.24 -29.98 -3.34
C VAL A 192 -14.66 -30.45 -3.04
N ASN A 193 -15.03 -31.58 -3.62
CA ASN A 193 -16.33 -32.23 -3.45
C ASN A 193 -16.24 -33.60 -2.75
N ALA A 194 -15.09 -33.92 -2.15
CA ALA A 194 -14.90 -35.12 -1.36
C ALA A 194 -15.19 -34.81 0.13
N SER A 195 -15.97 -35.69 0.78
CA SER A 195 -16.28 -35.58 2.22
C SER A 195 -15.33 -36.46 3.05
N PRO A 196 -14.79 -35.99 4.19
CA PRO A 196 -14.94 -34.63 4.74
C PRO A 196 -14.20 -33.60 3.88
N PHE A 197 -14.75 -32.39 3.80
CA PHE A 197 -14.11 -31.29 3.07
C PHE A 197 -12.76 -30.92 3.72
N ASP A 198 -11.71 -30.90 2.91
CA ASP A 198 -10.34 -30.63 3.34
C ASP A 198 -9.68 -29.59 2.41
N PRO A 199 -9.50 -28.33 2.88
CA PRO A 199 -8.84 -27.26 2.12
C PRO A 199 -7.42 -27.55 1.64
N ALA A 200 -6.75 -28.58 2.16
CA ALA A 200 -5.42 -28.97 1.73
C ALA A 200 -5.42 -29.82 0.44
N LYS A 201 -6.59 -30.28 -0.03
CA LYS A 201 -6.69 -31.14 -1.22
C LYS A 201 -6.53 -30.42 -2.54
N ILE A 202 -6.86 -29.12 -2.57
CA ILE A 202 -6.57 -28.24 -3.70
C ILE A 202 -5.89 -26.98 -3.16
N THR A 203 -4.66 -26.73 -3.60
CA THR A 203 -3.91 -25.52 -3.28
C THR A 203 -3.56 -24.76 -4.54
N ALA A 204 -3.77 -23.43 -4.53
CA ALA A 204 -3.31 -22.53 -5.57
C ALA A 204 -2.43 -21.43 -4.98
N ASN A 205 -1.25 -21.24 -5.57
CA ASN A 205 -0.33 -20.15 -5.28
C ASN A 205 -0.11 -19.31 -6.54
N ILE A 206 -0.57 -18.06 -6.53
CA ILE A 206 -0.53 -17.15 -7.67
C ILE A 206 0.36 -15.96 -7.30
N VAL A 207 1.38 -15.72 -8.11
CA VAL A 207 2.44 -14.75 -7.82
C VAL A 207 2.70 -13.88 -9.05
N ASP A 208 2.88 -12.57 -8.88
CA ASP A 208 3.27 -11.64 -9.94
C ASP A 208 2.39 -11.73 -11.20
N SER A 209 1.10 -12.00 -11.04
CA SER A 209 0.21 -12.35 -12.16
C SER A 209 -0.98 -11.40 -12.26
N THR A 210 -1.69 -11.45 -13.38
CA THR A 210 -2.91 -10.66 -13.61
C THR A 210 -4.07 -11.57 -14.01
N ILE A 211 -5.21 -11.39 -13.35
CA ILE A 211 -6.48 -12.06 -13.64
C ILE A 211 -7.48 -10.98 -14.01
N SER A 212 -7.79 -10.85 -15.30
CA SER A 212 -8.55 -9.71 -15.80
C SER A 212 -9.66 -10.01 -16.79
N GLU A 213 -10.74 -9.24 -16.78
CA GLU A 213 -11.79 -9.31 -17.81
C GLU A 213 -12.45 -10.70 -17.96
N ASN A 214 -12.42 -11.52 -16.90
CA ASN A 214 -13.06 -12.83 -16.90
C ASN A 214 -14.51 -12.70 -16.43
N THR A 215 -15.38 -13.56 -16.96
CA THR A 215 -16.81 -13.55 -16.63
C THR A 215 -17.28 -14.91 -16.14
N SER A 216 -18.12 -14.95 -15.09
CA SER A 216 -18.73 -16.19 -14.62
C SER A 216 -20.09 -16.01 -13.94
N GLY A 217 -20.72 -17.11 -13.50
CA GLY A 217 -21.84 -17.03 -12.56
C GLY A 217 -21.37 -16.68 -11.14
N GLU A 218 -20.29 -17.28 -10.66
CA GLU A 218 -19.65 -17.04 -9.35
C GLU A 218 -18.13 -17.00 -9.51
N GLY A 219 -17.47 -15.98 -8.96
CA GLY A 219 -16.01 -15.88 -9.04
C GLY A 219 -15.59 -15.53 -10.46
N GLY A 220 -15.78 -14.28 -10.89
CA GLY A 220 -15.52 -13.85 -12.27
C GLY A 220 -14.06 -14.14 -12.64
N GLY A 221 -13.14 -13.76 -11.76
CA GLY A 221 -11.77 -14.23 -11.79
C GLY A 221 -11.66 -15.66 -11.23
N ILE A 222 -11.84 -15.80 -9.91
CA ILE A 222 -11.56 -17.05 -9.20
C ILE A 222 -12.78 -17.53 -8.41
N TYR A 223 -13.09 -18.81 -8.56
CA TYR A 223 -13.99 -19.53 -7.65
C TYR A 223 -13.20 -20.56 -6.84
N SER A 224 -13.41 -20.58 -5.52
CA SER A 224 -12.74 -21.49 -4.58
C SER A 224 -13.73 -22.11 -3.60
N GLN A 225 -13.90 -23.43 -3.63
CA GLN A 225 -14.70 -24.14 -2.64
C GLN A 225 -13.85 -25.19 -1.90
N SER A 226 -13.83 -25.07 -0.58
CA SER A 226 -13.14 -25.97 0.33
C SER A 226 -11.69 -26.20 -0.10
N SER A 227 -11.00 -25.13 -0.50
CA SER A 227 -9.64 -25.14 -1.03
C SER A 227 -8.80 -24.01 -0.43
N THR A 228 -7.48 -24.05 -0.68
CA THR A 228 -6.55 -23.02 -0.22
C THR A 228 -6.09 -22.15 -1.40
N LEU A 229 -6.30 -20.84 -1.29
CA LEU A 229 -5.89 -19.84 -2.28
C LEU A 229 -4.89 -18.86 -1.68
N THR A 230 -3.73 -18.70 -2.31
CA THR A 230 -2.76 -17.65 -1.98
C THR A 230 -2.51 -16.77 -3.19
N LEU A 231 -2.67 -15.45 -3.03
CA LEU A 231 -2.30 -14.42 -4.01
C LEU A 231 -1.18 -13.56 -3.42
N THR A 232 -0.10 -13.39 -4.15
CA THR A 232 1.02 -12.51 -3.78
C THR A 232 1.36 -11.61 -4.97
N ASN A 233 1.41 -10.30 -4.76
CA ASN A 233 1.72 -9.34 -5.83
C ASN A 233 0.92 -9.59 -7.12
N THR A 234 -0.39 -9.83 -6.96
CA THR A 234 -1.26 -10.26 -8.06
C THR A 234 -2.42 -9.28 -8.21
N ASP A 235 -2.77 -8.98 -9.46
CA ASP A 235 -3.86 -8.08 -9.79
C ASP A 235 -5.10 -8.89 -10.23
N VAL A 236 -6.22 -8.71 -9.55
CA VAL A 236 -7.53 -9.26 -9.93
C VAL A 236 -8.43 -8.10 -10.34
N ILE A 237 -8.61 -7.87 -11.64
CA ILE A 237 -9.16 -6.62 -12.16
C ILE A 237 -10.26 -6.78 -13.21
N HIS A 238 -11.29 -5.93 -13.18
CA HIS A 238 -12.34 -5.91 -14.22
C HIS A 238 -13.04 -7.26 -14.46
N ASN A 239 -13.10 -8.14 -13.46
CA ASN A 239 -13.82 -9.40 -13.59
C ASN A 239 -15.29 -9.23 -13.19
N ILE A 240 -16.17 -10.01 -13.80
CA ILE A 240 -17.63 -9.86 -13.68
C ILE A 240 -18.26 -11.21 -13.30
N ALA A 241 -19.09 -11.23 -12.26
CA ALA A 241 -19.88 -12.41 -11.89
C ALA A 241 -21.20 -12.03 -11.23
N LYS A 242 -22.07 -13.00 -10.90
CA LYS A 242 -23.26 -12.73 -10.09
C LYS A 242 -22.93 -12.55 -8.61
N ASN A 243 -21.93 -13.26 -8.08
CA ASN A 243 -21.25 -12.91 -6.84
C ASN A 243 -19.75 -13.11 -6.97
N GLY A 244 -18.99 -12.35 -6.17
CA GLY A 244 -17.53 -12.43 -6.20
C GLY A 244 -17.01 -12.06 -7.58
N GLY A 245 -17.25 -10.82 -8.03
CA GLY A 245 -16.83 -10.37 -9.36
C GLY A 245 -15.36 -10.71 -9.60
N GLY A 246 -14.49 -10.42 -8.62
CA GLY A 246 -13.12 -10.89 -8.59
C GLY A 246 -13.01 -12.33 -8.10
N ILE A 247 -13.36 -12.56 -6.83
CA ILE A 247 -13.13 -13.82 -6.11
C ILE A 247 -14.42 -14.24 -5.38
N SER A 248 -14.84 -15.49 -5.54
CA SER A 248 -15.93 -16.10 -4.77
C SER A 248 -15.42 -17.32 -4.02
N THR A 249 -15.65 -17.39 -2.71
CA THR A 249 -15.19 -18.50 -1.87
C THR A 249 -16.25 -19.09 -0.95
N ASN A 250 -16.19 -20.41 -0.77
CA ASN A 250 -17.02 -21.16 0.18
C ASN A 250 -16.16 -22.15 0.97
N GLY A 251 -16.15 -22.09 2.30
CA GLY A 251 -15.39 -23.03 3.13
C GLY A 251 -13.87 -23.01 2.90
N SER A 252 -13.34 -21.95 2.29
CA SER A 252 -11.95 -21.89 1.82
C SER A 252 -11.03 -21.14 2.79
N ILE A 253 -9.73 -21.35 2.63
CA ILE A 253 -8.68 -20.55 3.27
C ILE A 253 -8.06 -19.65 2.21
N VAL A 254 -8.14 -18.34 2.39
CA VAL A 254 -7.67 -17.35 1.40
C VAL A 254 -6.66 -16.42 2.05
N LYS A 255 -5.49 -16.30 1.43
CA LYS A 255 -4.44 -15.36 1.80
C LYS A 255 -4.13 -14.45 0.62
N ILE A 256 -4.15 -13.14 0.83
CA ILE A 256 -3.90 -12.13 -0.20
C ILE A 256 -2.89 -11.14 0.35
N GLU A 257 -1.73 -11.05 -0.29
CA GLU A 257 -0.62 -10.20 0.14
C GLU A 257 -0.13 -9.33 -1.00
N GLN A 258 0.13 -8.05 -0.74
CA GLN A 258 0.70 -7.13 -1.72
C GLN A 258 -0.08 -7.07 -3.05
N SER A 259 -1.38 -7.32 -3.01
CA SER A 259 -2.18 -7.58 -4.20
C SER A 259 -3.29 -6.53 -4.38
N THR A 260 -3.78 -6.38 -5.61
CA THR A 260 -4.82 -5.41 -5.95
C THR A 260 -6.07 -6.12 -6.46
N ILE A 261 -7.23 -5.79 -5.89
CA ILE A 261 -8.53 -6.23 -6.38
C ILE A 261 -9.31 -4.98 -6.79
N ASP A 262 -9.30 -4.68 -8.09
CA ASP A 262 -9.78 -3.40 -8.63
C ASP A 262 -10.91 -3.57 -9.66
N LYS A 263 -11.96 -2.76 -9.54
CA LYS A 263 -13.03 -2.62 -10.55
C LYS A 263 -13.72 -3.92 -10.95
N ASN A 264 -13.81 -4.87 -10.04
CA ASN A 264 -14.58 -6.08 -10.25
C ASN A 264 -16.05 -5.84 -9.92
N GLN A 265 -16.94 -6.56 -10.61
CA GLN A 265 -18.37 -6.29 -10.58
C GLN A 265 -19.18 -7.55 -10.25
N ALA A 266 -19.99 -7.46 -9.19
CA ALA A 266 -21.03 -8.44 -8.89
C ALA A 266 -22.38 -7.92 -9.42
N ILE A 267 -22.87 -8.54 -10.50
CA ILE A 267 -24.08 -8.17 -11.23
C ILE A 267 -25.24 -9.13 -10.93
N ALA A 268 -26.29 -8.63 -10.29
CA ALA A 268 -27.53 -9.37 -10.13
C ALA A 268 -28.73 -8.51 -10.57
N THR A 269 -29.74 -9.18 -11.13
CA THR A 269 -31.03 -8.52 -11.38
C THR A 269 -31.73 -8.19 -10.06
N PRO A 270 -32.60 -7.16 -10.02
CA PRO A 270 -33.44 -6.85 -8.87
C PRO A 270 -34.23 -8.06 -8.32
N GLU A 271 -34.64 -8.98 -9.19
CA GLU A 271 -35.38 -10.18 -8.80
C GLU A 271 -34.47 -11.20 -8.10
N GLN A 272 -33.29 -11.47 -8.68
CA GLN A 272 -32.27 -12.35 -8.08
C GLN A 272 -31.81 -11.84 -6.72
N PHE A 273 -31.59 -10.53 -6.60
CA PHE A 273 -31.29 -9.85 -5.36
C PHE A 273 -32.33 -10.14 -4.26
N LYS A 274 -33.63 -10.10 -4.57
CA LYS A 274 -34.72 -10.32 -3.60
C LYS A 274 -34.88 -11.77 -3.16
N THR A 275 -34.63 -12.73 -4.05
CA THR A 275 -34.97 -14.14 -3.79
C THR A 275 -33.80 -14.99 -3.31
N THR A 276 -32.56 -14.66 -3.67
CA THR A 276 -31.39 -15.52 -3.41
C THR A 276 -30.22 -14.80 -2.73
N GLY A 277 -30.28 -13.47 -2.55
CA GLY A 277 -29.16 -12.68 -2.03
C GLY A 277 -27.97 -12.56 -2.99
N GLN A 278 -28.20 -12.84 -4.28
CA GLN A 278 -27.20 -12.68 -5.35
C GLN A 278 -26.86 -11.20 -5.59
N GLY A 279 -25.65 -10.93 -6.07
CA GLY A 279 -25.13 -9.59 -6.32
C GLY A 279 -24.11 -9.11 -5.29
N SER A 280 -23.53 -10.02 -4.50
CA SER A 280 -22.65 -9.68 -3.37
C SER A 280 -21.17 -9.78 -3.73
N GLY A 281 -20.34 -8.93 -3.11
CA GLY A 281 -18.88 -9.04 -3.21
C GLY A 281 -18.35 -8.70 -4.60
N GLY A 282 -18.31 -7.42 -4.98
CA GLY A 282 -17.75 -7.00 -6.26
C GLY A 282 -16.30 -7.48 -6.42
N GLY A 283 -15.46 -7.20 -5.43
CA GLY A 283 -14.12 -7.75 -5.28
C GLY A 283 -14.16 -9.18 -4.76
N ILE A 284 -14.55 -9.36 -3.49
CA ILE A 284 -14.55 -10.66 -2.80
C ILE A 284 -15.95 -10.99 -2.26
N SER A 285 -16.44 -12.19 -2.54
CA SER A 285 -17.57 -12.81 -1.83
C SER A 285 -17.09 -14.05 -1.09
N ALA A 286 -17.24 -14.11 0.23
CA ALA A 286 -16.75 -15.20 1.05
C ALA A 286 -17.83 -15.73 2.01
N VAL A 287 -18.06 -17.04 1.97
CA VAL A 287 -19.00 -17.74 2.83
C VAL A 287 -18.27 -18.81 3.64
N ALA A 288 -18.47 -18.83 4.96
CA ALA A 288 -17.87 -19.82 5.86
C ALA A 288 -16.36 -20.01 5.65
N SER A 289 -15.66 -18.96 5.24
CA SER A 289 -14.25 -19.00 4.83
C SER A 289 -13.38 -18.27 5.85
N THR A 290 -12.06 -18.49 5.77
CA THR A 290 -11.07 -17.71 6.51
C THR A 290 -10.29 -16.86 5.53
N ILE A 291 -10.31 -15.55 5.71
CA ILE A 291 -9.72 -14.58 4.78
C ILE A 291 -8.66 -13.73 5.50
N THR A 292 -7.45 -13.67 4.94
CA THR A 292 -6.39 -12.78 5.41
C THR A 292 -5.93 -11.88 4.27
N LEU A 293 -6.08 -10.56 4.41
CA LEU A 293 -5.55 -9.55 3.49
C LEU A 293 -4.47 -8.74 4.20
N THR A 294 -3.27 -8.67 3.63
CA THR A 294 -2.18 -7.85 4.14
C THR A 294 -1.55 -7.00 3.05
N ASN A 295 -1.24 -5.74 3.36
CA ASN A 295 -0.58 -4.80 2.41
C ASN A 295 -1.25 -4.77 1.02
N SER A 296 -2.57 -4.87 0.97
CA SER A 296 -3.32 -5.11 -0.27
C SER A 296 -4.42 -4.04 -0.44
N SER A 297 -5.05 -3.99 -1.60
CA SER A 297 -6.12 -3.02 -1.85
C SER A 297 -7.37 -3.61 -2.50
N LEU A 298 -8.53 -3.09 -2.10
CA LEU A 298 -9.86 -3.38 -2.65
C LEU A 298 -10.45 -2.07 -3.17
N ASN A 299 -10.34 -1.82 -4.47
CA ASN A 299 -10.63 -0.50 -5.05
C ASN A 299 -11.69 -0.54 -6.14
N GLY A 300 -12.56 0.48 -6.20
CA GLY A 300 -13.44 0.70 -7.35
C GLY A 300 -14.40 -0.45 -7.68
N ASN A 301 -14.58 -1.41 -6.78
CA ASN A 301 -15.42 -2.58 -7.03
C ASN A 301 -16.89 -2.21 -6.86
N THR A 302 -17.77 -2.91 -7.57
CA THR A 302 -19.22 -2.63 -7.53
C THR A 302 -20.04 -3.89 -7.27
N ALA A 303 -21.10 -3.78 -6.48
CA ALA A 303 -21.98 -4.90 -6.16
C ALA A 303 -23.46 -4.48 -6.14
N SER A 304 -24.34 -5.26 -6.77
CA SER A 304 -25.79 -5.00 -6.74
C SER A 304 -26.43 -5.21 -5.35
N TYR A 305 -25.82 -5.99 -4.46
CA TYR A 305 -26.30 -6.24 -3.08
C TYR A 305 -25.41 -5.54 -2.06
N GLY A 306 -24.31 -6.17 -1.61
CA GLY A 306 -23.51 -5.61 -0.52
C GLY A 306 -22.05 -5.99 -0.55
N GLY A 307 -21.25 -5.21 0.20
CA GLY A 307 -19.82 -5.45 0.39
C GLY A 307 -19.06 -5.38 -0.93
N ALA A 308 -19.13 -4.26 -1.65
CA ALA A 308 -18.56 -4.23 -3.00
C ALA A 308 -17.04 -4.47 -3.00
N GLY A 309 -16.31 -4.01 -1.99
CA GLY A 309 -14.94 -4.47 -1.75
C GLY A 309 -14.93 -5.93 -1.29
N ALA A 310 -15.53 -6.22 -0.13
CA ALA A 310 -15.70 -7.59 0.34
C ALA A 310 -17.04 -7.83 1.06
N TYR A 311 -17.66 -8.96 0.74
CA TYR A 311 -18.84 -9.50 1.39
C TYR A 311 -18.46 -10.77 2.16
N LEU A 312 -18.60 -10.73 3.48
CA LEU A 312 -18.12 -11.77 4.40
C LEU A 312 -19.29 -12.35 5.20
N LEU A 313 -19.72 -13.56 4.88
CA LEU A 313 -20.82 -14.23 5.57
C LEU A 313 -20.33 -15.44 6.37
N ASN A 314 -20.61 -15.45 7.68
CA ASN A 314 -20.19 -16.49 8.62
C ASN A 314 -18.69 -16.84 8.52
N SER A 315 -17.89 -15.86 8.11
CA SER A 315 -16.46 -15.99 7.81
C SER A 315 -15.63 -15.33 8.91
N GLN A 316 -14.38 -15.74 9.05
CA GLN A 316 -13.39 -15.04 9.86
C GLN A 316 -12.47 -14.23 8.95
N ALA A 317 -12.19 -12.98 9.30
CA ALA A 317 -11.37 -12.12 8.45
C ALA A 317 -10.38 -11.26 9.24
N ILE A 318 -9.17 -11.13 8.69
CA ILE A 318 -8.10 -10.27 9.21
C ILE A 318 -7.58 -9.40 8.07
N PHE A 319 -7.83 -8.10 8.15
CA PHE A 319 -7.35 -7.10 7.19
C PHE A 319 -6.32 -6.20 7.89
N SER A 320 -5.08 -6.19 7.41
CA SER A 320 -4.01 -5.38 7.99
C SER A 320 -3.26 -4.62 6.91
N LYS A 321 -3.10 -3.30 7.08
CA LYS A 321 -2.48 -2.44 6.06
C LYS A 321 -3.21 -2.53 4.72
N VAL A 322 -4.54 -2.51 4.78
CA VAL A 322 -5.40 -2.63 3.60
C VAL A 322 -5.98 -1.26 3.25
N THR A 323 -6.06 -0.96 1.96
CA THR A 323 -6.83 0.18 1.43
C THR A 323 -8.13 -0.31 0.82
N ILE A 324 -9.27 0.22 1.27
CA ILE A 324 -10.60 -0.10 0.75
C ILE A 324 -11.22 1.19 0.26
N ASN A 325 -11.13 1.44 -1.04
CA ASN A 325 -11.41 2.76 -1.60
C ASN A 325 -12.42 2.74 -2.76
N ALA A 326 -13.32 3.72 -2.78
CA ALA A 326 -14.21 3.99 -3.92
C ALA A 326 -15.09 2.79 -4.35
N ASN A 327 -15.43 1.89 -3.42
CA ASN A 327 -16.31 0.76 -3.71
C ASN A 327 -17.77 1.18 -3.55
N THR A 328 -18.65 0.59 -4.36
CA THR A 328 -20.07 0.99 -4.42
C THR A 328 -21.01 -0.22 -4.37
N ALA A 329 -21.89 -0.26 -3.38
CA ALA A 329 -22.90 -1.33 -3.21
C ALA A 329 -24.25 -0.78 -2.75
N THR A 330 -25.32 -1.58 -2.65
CA THR A 330 -26.57 -1.13 -1.98
C THR A 330 -26.50 -1.24 -0.45
N ARG A 331 -25.50 -1.93 0.10
CA ARG A 331 -25.22 -2.11 1.55
C ARG A 331 -23.72 -2.29 1.78
N GLY A 332 -23.11 -1.58 2.72
CA GLY A 332 -21.68 -1.77 3.01
C GLY A 332 -20.83 -1.47 1.77
N GLY A 333 -20.83 -0.22 1.34
CA GLY A 333 -20.18 0.21 0.08
C GLY A 333 -18.77 -0.37 -0.04
N GLY A 334 -17.98 -0.29 1.03
CA GLY A 334 -16.68 -0.97 1.15
C GLY A 334 -16.84 -2.43 1.56
N LEU A 335 -17.31 -2.65 2.78
CA LEU A 335 -17.36 -3.95 3.42
C LEU A 335 -18.74 -4.29 3.97
N TYR A 336 -19.11 -5.55 3.83
CA TYR A 336 -20.22 -6.15 4.54
C TYR A 336 -19.73 -7.37 5.31
N PHE A 337 -20.08 -7.45 6.59
CA PHE A 337 -19.85 -8.62 7.43
C PHE A 337 -21.16 -9.04 8.08
N GLY A 338 -21.53 -10.31 7.94
CA GLY A 338 -22.70 -10.88 8.58
C GLY A 338 -22.37 -12.20 9.26
N SER A 339 -22.84 -12.40 10.49
CA SER A 339 -22.60 -13.65 11.21
C SER A 339 -23.74 -14.01 12.16
N ASN A 340 -24.17 -15.27 12.15
CA ASN A 340 -25.04 -15.85 13.17
C ASN A 340 -24.26 -16.61 14.27
N LYS A 341 -22.93 -16.49 14.25
CA LYS A 341 -21.98 -17.09 15.20
C LYS A 341 -21.04 -16.02 15.75
N ASN A 342 -20.20 -16.40 16.70
CA ASN A 342 -19.14 -15.56 17.25
C ASN A 342 -17.91 -15.44 16.31
N GLN A 343 -18.14 -15.16 15.03
CA GLN A 343 -17.08 -14.85 14.07
C GLN A 343 -16.65 -13.39 14.21
N GLN A 344 -15.40 -13.10 13.84
CA GLN A 344 -14.82 -11.76 13.99
C GLN A 344 -14.18 -11.25 12.69
N LEU A 345 -14.31 -9.93 12.49
CA LEU A 345 -13.58 -9.13 11.53
C LEU A 345 -12.58 -8.24 12.27
N TYR A 346 -11.30 -8.42 11.97
CA TYR A 346 -10.21 -7.58 12.47
C TYR A 346 -9.71 -6.66 11.36
N ILE A 347 -9.60 -5.37 11.65
CA ILE A 347 -9.06 -4.36 10.73
C ILE A 347 -8.00 -3.56 11.48
N THR A 348 -6.75 -3.60 11.02
CA THR A 348 -5.65 -2.83 11.62
C THR A 348 -4.87 -2.04 10.59
N ASP A 349 -4.36 -0.87 10.99
CA ASP A 349 -3.39 -0.09 10.20
C ASP A 349 -3.89 0.21 8.77
N SER A 350 -5.19 0.37 8.59
CA SER A 350 -5.86 0.37 7.29
C SER A 350 -6.54 1.70 6.97
N GLU A 351 -6.96 1.85 5.73
CA GLU A 351 -7.73 3.00 5.24
C GLU A 351 -9.01 2.52 4.54
N ILE A 352 -10.15 3.08 4.92
CA ILE A 352 -11.47 2.79 4.33
C ILE A 352 -12.09 4.11 3.91
N ALA A 353 -12.00 4.42 2.62
CA ALA A 353 -12.31 5.74 2.12
C ALA A 353 -13.21 5.78 0.88
N HIS A 354 -13.98 6.85 0.72
CA HIS A 354 -14.77 7.14 -0.49
C HIS A 354 -15.76 6.03 -0.90
N ASN A 355 -16.10 5.11 0.00
CA ASN A 355 -17.04 4.06 -0.32
C ASN A 355 -18.47 4.60 -0.20
N ALA A 356 -19.32 4.15 -1.11
CA ALA A 356 -20.65 4.71 -1.27
C ALA A 356 -21.71 3.63 -1.30
N VAL A 357 -22.87 3.97 -0.75
CA VAL A 357 -24.09 3.21 -1.01
C VAL A 357 -24.89 3.82 -2.16
N ILE A 358 -25.24 3.00 -3.15
CA ILE A 358 -26.23 3.35 -4.17
C ILE A 358 -27.66 3.19 -3.63
N PRO A 359 -28.55 4.19 -3.83
CA PRO A 359 -29.94 4.11 -3.40
C PRO A 359 -30.67 2.94 -4.06
N PHE A 360 -31.33 2.09 -3.28
CA PHE A 360 -32.23 1.04 -3.79
C PHE A 360 -33.43 0.86 -2.86
N ASP A 361 -34.61 0.67 -3.45
CA ASP A 361 -35.92 1.08 -2.92
C ASP A 361 -36.53 0.26 -1.75
N VAL A 362 -35.80 -0.66 -1.08
CA VAL A 362 -36.51 -1.68 -0.27
C VAL A 362 -35.88 -2.14 1.06
N TYR A 363 -34.67 -1.72 1.43
CA TYR A 363 -34.06 -2.20 2.68
C TYR A 363 -33.44 -1.08 3.51
N THR A 364 -33.31 -1.32 4.82
CA THR A 364 -32.50 -0.49 5.71
C THR A 364 -31.06 -0.53 5.21
N VAL A 365 -30.72 0.47 4.41
CA VAL A 365 -29.36 0.73 3.97
C VAL A 365 -28.53 1.11 5.20
N LEU A 366 -27.40 0.45 5.43
CA LEU A 366 -26.47 0.76 6.53
C LEU A 366 -25.06 0.74 5.95
N GLY A 367 -24.15 1.55 6.49
CA GLY A 367 -22.71 1.40 6.23
C GLY A 367 -22.26 1.89 4.87
N GLY A 368 -21.80 3.14 4.77
CA GLY A 368 -21.10 3.61 3.55
C GLY A 368 -19.75 2.90 3.39
N GLY A 369 -18.93 2.93 4.45
CA GLY A 369 -17.68 2.19 4.55
C GLY A 369 -17.90 0.74 4.91
N ILE A 370 -18.44 0.48 6.11
CA ILE A 370 -18.58 -0.88 6.68
C ILE A 370 -20.00 -1.10 7.21
N THR A 371 -20.56 -2.26 6.91
CA THR A 371 -21.77 -2.80 7.56
C THR A 371 -21.43 -4.05 8.34
N ILE A 372 -21.86 -4.11 9.60
CA ILE A 372 -21.78 -5.31 10.45
C ILE A 372 -23.20 -5.73 10.83
N GLU A 373 -23.57 -6.96 10.48
CA GLU A 373 -24.82 -7.61 10.89
C GLU A 373 -24.55 -8.87 11.73
N GLY A 374 -24.36 -8.69 13.04
CA GLY A 374 -23.97 -9.77 13.97
C GLY A 374 -22.47 -10.10 13.99
N GLY A 375 -21.99 -10.66 15.10
CA GLY A 375 -20.59 -11.07 15.29
C GLY A 375 -19.70 -10.01 15.94
N GLY A 376 -18.38 -10.14 15.81
CA GLY A 376 -17.40 -9.23 16.38
C GLY A 376 -16.72 -8.34 15.35
N LEU A 377 -16.49 -7.08 15.70
CA LEU A 377 -15.68 -6.13 14.95
C LEU A 377 -14.55 -5.60 15.85
N VAL A 378 -13.32 -5.67 15.37
CA VAL A 378 -12.17 -5.02 16.01
C VAL A 378 -11.49 -4.13 15.01
N ILE A 379 -11.40 -2.84 15.31
CA ILE A 379 -10.71 -1.84 14.49
C ILE A 379 -9.61 -1.19 15.34
N GLU A 380 -8.41 -1.13 14.80
CA GLU A 380 -7.27 -0.47 15.44
C GLU A 380 -6.46 0.36 14.44
N ASN A 381 -6.02 1.55 14.83
CA ASN A 381 -5.12 2.38 14.02
C ASN A 381 -5.60 2.56 12.56
N THR A 382 -6.89 2.78 12.36
CA THR A 382 -7.51 2.81 11.03
C THR A 382 -8.16 4.16 10.76
N ILE A 383 -8.07 4.62 9.51
CA ILE A 383 -8.74 5.83 9.03
C ILE A 383 -9.98 5.42 8.24
N ILE A 384 -11.13 5.96 8.60
CA ILE A 384 -12.42 5.76 7.93
C ILE A 384 -12.92 7.13 7.50
N SER A 385 -12.84 7.43 6.20
CA SER A 385 -13.06 8.80 5.73
C SER A 385 -13.87 8.92 4.45
N ASP A 386 -14.62 10.02 4.33
CA ASP A 386 -15.30 10.40 3.10
C ASP A 386 -16.25 9.31 2.55
N ASN A 387 -16.72 8.41 3.40
CA ASN A 387 -17.71 7.40 3.02
C ASN A 387 -19.11 8.00 3.05
N THR A 388 -19.99 7.53 2.17
CA THR A 388 -21.33 8.11 1.99
C THR A 388 -22.42 7.04 2.02
N THR A 389 -23.55 7.37 2.63
CA THR A 389 -24.73 6.50 2.62
C THR A 389 -26.02 7.33 2.61
N THR A 390 -27.06 6.79 1.98
CA THR A 390 -28.39 7.42 1.96
C THR A 390 -29.22 7.12 3.21
N ASN A 391 -28.66 6.45 4.21
CA ASN A 391 -29.36 6.09 5.43
C ASN A 391 -28.42 6.21 6.63
N ASP A 392 -28.16 5.15 7.42
CA ASP A 392 -27.37 5.26 8.65
C ASP A 392 -25.92 4.78 8.51
N GLY A 393 -25.02 5.35 9.33
CA GLY A 393 -23.68 4.83 9.55
C GLY A 393 -22.77 4.99 8.35
N ALA A 394 -22.48 6.22 7.91
CA ALA A 394 -21.71 6.40 6.68
C ALA A 394 -20.29 5.83 6.80
N GLY A 395 -19.61 6.01 7.92
CA GLY A 395 -18.38 5.26 8.21
C GLY A 395 -18.69 3.79 8.53
N ILE A 396 -19.38 3.54 9.65
CA ILE A 396 -19.76 2.20 10.10
C ILE A 396 -21.25 2.14 10.47
N GLY A 397 -21.97 1.16 9.94
CA GLY A 397 -23.31 0.77 10.40
C GLY A 397 -23.31 -0.57 11.13
N LEU A 398 -23.75 -0.60 12.38
CA LEU A 398 -23.84 -1.81 13.20
C LEU A 398 -25.31 -2.19 13.43
N SER A 399 -25.67 -3.44 13.14
CA SER A 399 -26.98 -4.01 13.44
C SER A 399 -26.91 -5.50 13.84
N ASN A 400 -27.98 -6.00 14.45
CA ASN A 400 -28.12 -7.38 14.91
C ASN A 400 -29.21 -8.16 14.15
N THR A 401 -29.43 -7.81 12.88
CA THR A 401 -30.47 -8.36 12.01
C THR A 401 -30.31 -9.86 11.74
N TYR A 402 -29.09 -10.40 11.84
CA TYR A 402 -28.79 -11.83 11.68
C TYR A 402 -29.06 -12.70 12.92
N GLY A 403 -29.66 -12.12 13.97
CA GLY A 403 -30.06 -12.86 15.17
C GLY A 403 -28.93 -13.16 16.15
N PHE A 404 -27.71 -12.69 15.91
CA PHE A 404 -26.59 -12.71 16.86
C PHE A 404 -26.20 -11.27 17.25
N GLY A 405 -25.76 -11.07 18.50
CA GLY A 405 -25.36 -9.74 18.98
C GLY A 405 -24.11 -9.22 18.28
N VAL A 406 -23.91 -7.90 18.34
CA VAL A 406 -22.69 -7.27 17.83
C VAL A 406 -21.83 -6.80 18.98
N THR A 407 -20.54 -7.11 18.93
CA THR A 407 -19.53 -6.51 19.80
C THR A 407 -18.51 -5.79 18.94
N ALA A 408 -18.42 -4.47 19.07
CA ALA A 408 -17.46 -3.64 18.34
C ALA A 408 -16.45 -3.01 19.31
N LYS A 409 -15.15 -3.20 19.03
CA LYS A 409 -14.05 -2.52 19.72
C LYS A 409 -13.27 -1.68 18.71
N ILE A 410 -13.21 -0.37 18.94
CA ILE A 410 -12.56 0.58 18.04
C ILE A 410 -11.53 1.35 18.86
N THR A 411 -10.25 1.27 18.48
CA THR A 411 -9.16 1.92 19.21
C THR A 411 -8.26 2.71 18.27
N ARG A 412 -7.71 3.84 18.74
CA ARG A 412 -6.69 4.62 18.02
C ARG A 412 -7.07 4.96 16.57
N SER A 413 -8.35 5.17 16.29
CA SER A 413 -8.88 5.27 14.92
C SER A 413 -9.52 6.63 14.64
N GLN A 414 -9.63 6.97 13.35
CA GLN A 414 -10.13 8.28 12.92
C GLN A 414 -11.32 8.14 11.98
N PHE A 415 -12.39 8.88 12.25
CA PHE A 415 -13.60 8.96 11.43
C PHE A 415 -13.71 10.38 10.89
N ILE A 416 -13.51 10.56 9.59
CA ILE A 416 -13.33 11.89 9.00
C ILE A 416 -14.31 12.11 7.86
N ARG A 417 -15.13 13.16 7.93
CA ARG A 417 -16.01 13.61 6.81
C ARG A 417 -16.92 12.54 6.22
N ASN A 418 -17.35 11.55 7.02
CA ASN A 418 -18.32 10.57 6.57
C ASN A 418 -19.74 11.20 6.57
N ASN A 419 -20.55 10.90 5.56
CA ASN A 419 -21.81 11.59 5.28
C ASN A 419 -23.01 10.63 5.18
N ALA A 420 -23.92 10.73 6.16
CA ALA A 420 -25.16 9.97 6.26
C ALA A 420 -26.40 10.86 6.06
N ASN A 421 -27.43 10.33 5.37
CA ASN A 421 -28.71 11.03 5.21
C ASN A 421 -29.69 10.81 6.38
N ASN A 422 -29.43 9.88 7.29
CA ASN A 422 -30.24 9.70 8.48
C ASN A 422 -29.34 9.84 9.71
N MET A 423 -28.88 8.74 10.31
CA MET A 423 -28.18 8.78 11.59
C MET A 423 -26.72 8.31 11.54
N GLY A 424 -25.83 8.90 12.33
CA GLY A 424 -24.48 8.39 12.55
C GLY A 424 -23.57 8.63 11.34
N GLY A 425 -23.10 9.86 11.14
CA GLY A 425 -22.17 10.16 10.03
C GLY A 425 -20.91 9.31 10.14
N GLY A 426 -20.25 9.33 11.30
CA GLY A 426 -19.11 8.46 11.58
C GLY A 426 -19.54 7.01 11.85
N LEU A 427 -20.41 6.81 12.84
CA LEU A 427 -20.88 5.48 13.25
C LEU A 427 -22.35 5.50 13.65
N SER A 428 -23.10 4.48 13.22
CA SER A 428 -24.43 4.18 13.71
C SER A 428 -24.46 2.81 14.39
N ALA A 429 -25.06 2.74 15.57
CA ALA A 429 -25.27 1.51 16.31
C ALA A 429 -26.76 1.32 16.61
N ASN A 430 -27.39 0.40 15.89
CA ASN A 430 -28.83 0.14 15.93
C ASN A 430 -29.14 -1.30 16.40
N GLY A 431 -29.76 -1.46 17.56
CA GLY A 431 -30.22 -2.76 18.08
C GLY A 431 -31.66 -3.07 17.71
N LEU A 432 -31.95 -3.69 16.56
CA LEU A 432 -33.33 -3.97 16.15
C LEU A 432 -33.96 -5.18 16.90
N ASN A 433 -33.13 -6.14 17.34
CA ASN A 433 -33.58 -7.28 18.16
C ASN A 433 -33.28 -7.08 19.66
N LYS A 434 -34.30 -7.19 20.51
CA LYS A 434 -34.22 -6.87 21.96
C LYS A 434 -33.31 -7.81 22.76
N GLU A 435 -33.22 -9.09 22.40
CA GLU A 435 -32.45 -10.08 23.17
C GLU A 435 -30.94 -10.07 22.87
N ASN A 436 -30.53 -9.61 21.67
CA ASN A 436 -29.16 -9.73 21.15
C ASN A 436 -28.58 -8.38 20.72
N GLY A 437 -28.50 -7.40 21.63
CA GLY A 437 -28.13 -6.01 21.31
C GLY A 437 -26.72 -5.76 20.73
N VAL A 438 -26.43 -4.49 20.44
CA VAL A 438 -25.16 -3.99 19.90
C VAL A 438 -24.37 -3.32 21.02
N SER A 439 -23.21 -3.88 21.38
CA SER A 439 -22.27 -3.31 22.34
C SER A 439 -21.06 -2.71 21.63
N VAL A 440 -20.70 -1.48 21.99
CA VAL A 440 -19.60 -0.74 21.35
C VAL A 440 -18.69 -0.15 22.41
N ALA A 441 -17.38 -0.31 22.21
CA ALA A 441 -16.35 0.37 22.98
C ALA A 441 -15.40 1.10 22.04
N ILE A 442 -15.33 2.41 22.19
CA ILE A 442 -14.45 3.32 21.45
C ILE A 442 -13.43 3.90 22.42
N SER A 443 -12.14 3.78 22.11
CA SER A 443 -11.09 4.43 22.87
C SER A 443 -10.08 5.14 21.99
N ASP A 444 -9.49 6.22 22.51
CA ASP A 444 -8.33 6.89 21.92
C ASP A 444 -8.56 7.29 20.45
N SER A 445 -9.80 7.67 20.10
CA SER A 445 -10.24 7.84 18.71
C SER A 445 -10.75 9.25 18.44
N ILE A 446 -10.73 9.63 17.16
CA ILE A 446 -11.11 10.97 16.69
C ILE A 446 -12.28 10.88 15.72
N PHE A 447 -13.31 11.68 15.96
CA PHE A 447 -14.44 11.88 15.04
C PHE A 447 -14.45 13.35 14.60
N ASN A 448 -14.09 13.60 13.34
CA ASN A 448 -13.94 14.93 12.79
C ASN A 448 -14.81 15.15 11.54
N GLY A 449 -15.63 16.19 11.54
CA GLY A 449 -16.28 16.65 10.31
C GLY A 449 -17.34 15.70 9.76
N ASN A 450 -17.80 14.72 10.54
CA ASN A 450 -18.81 13.77 10.08
C ASN A 450 -20.20 14.42 10.08
N PHE A 451 -21.02 14.07 9.10
CA PHE A 451 -22.31 14.68 8.87
C PHE A 451 -23.41 13.63 8.86
N ALA A 452 -24.51 13.91 9.56
CA ALA A 452 -25.74 13.15 9.49
C ALA A 452 -26.92 14.13 9.31
N LYS A 453 -27.81 13.93 8.34
CA LYS A 453 -28.91 14.89 8.13
C LYS A 453 -29.89 14.96 9.30
N THR A 454 -30.13 13.85 10.01
CA THR A 454 -31.11 13.80 11.12
C THR A 454 -30.42 13.79 12.48
N SER A 455 -29.64 12.75 12.80
CA SER A 455 -29.17 12.54 14.17
C SER A 455 -27.73 12.05 14.24
N GLY A 456 -26.96 12.48 15.23
CA GLY A 456 -25.66 11.87 15.52
C GLY A 456 -24.64 12.11 14.41
N GLY A 457 -24.17 13.35 14.24
CA GLY A 457 -23.20 13.67 13.19
C GLY A 457 -21.93 12.80 13.29
N GLY A 458 -21.38 12.69 14.50
CA GLY A 458 -20.33 11.72 14.82
C GLY A 458 -20.89 10.32 15.04
N ILE A 459 -21.69 10.15 16.09
CA ILE A 459 -22.27 8.86 16.49
C ILE A 459 -23.78 8.98 16.67
N GLY A 460 -24.51 8.03 16.11
CA GLY A 460 -25.89 7.76 16.46
C GLY A 460 -26.05 6.41 17.15
N TYR A 461 -26.58 6.42 18.36
CA TYR A 461 -26.76 5.23 19.17
C TYR A 461 -28.24 5.03 19.49
N GLY A 462 -28.86 4.08 18.79
CA GLY A 462 -30.30 3.85 18.80
C GLY A 462 -30.69 2.41 19.16
N LEU A 463 -31.77 2.25 19.91
CA LEU A 463 -32.53 0.99 20.06
C LEU A 463 -31.80 -0.22 20.67
N SER A 464 -30.55 -0.11 21.10
CA SER A 464 -29.81 -1.21 21.75
C SER A 464 -30.17 -1.35 23.24
N GLU A 465 -29.92 -2.51 23.83
CA GLU A 465 -30.02 -2.73 25.28
C GLU A 465 -28.64 -2.92 25.95
N LYS A 466 -27.55 -2.75 25.18
CA LYS A 466 -26.16 -2.95 25.66
C LYS A 466 -25.42 -1.63 25.76
N ASP A 467 -24.60 -1.48 26.78
CA ASP A 467 -23.84 -0.25 27.03
C ASP A 467 -22.93 0.13 25.86
N PHE A 468 -22.75 1.46 25.71
CA PHE A 468 -21.88 2.09 24.73
C PHE A 468 -20.82 2.91 25.45
N TRP A 469 -19.55 2.65 25.15
CA TRP A 469 -18.41 3.29 25.82
C TRP A 469 -17.64 4.18 24.86
N ILE A 470 -17.41 5.43 25.27
CA ILE A 470 -16.54 6.40 24.61
C ILE A 470 -15.52 6.86 25.64
N ILE A 471 -14.25 6.55 25.39
CA ILE A 471 -13.15 6.76 26.33
C ILE A 471 -12.02 7.51 25.63
N ASN A 472 -11.38 8.47 26.30
CA ASN A 472 -10.16 9.14 25.81
C ASN A 472 -10.28 9.66 24.36
N SER A 473 -11.45 10.13 23.94
CA SER A 473 -11.72 10.39 22.53
C SER A 473 -12.05 11.86 22.26
N LEU A 474 -11.93 12.29 21.00
CA LEU A 474 -12.18 13.67 20.58
C LEU A 474 -13.23 13.72 19.46
N PHE A 475 -14.27 14.53 19.65
CA PHE A 475 -15.34 14.73 18.68
C PHE A 475 -15.43 16.22 18.34
N TYR A 476 -15.16 16.58 17.09
CA TYR A 476 -15.25 17.97 16.64
C TYR A 476 -15.70 18.15 15.21
N ASN A 477 -16.29 19.32 14.92
CA ASN A 477 -16.82 19.70 13.61
C ASN A 477 -17.88 18.74 13.04
N ASN A 478 -18.42 17.83 13.86
CA ASN A 478 -19.48 16.94 13.41
C ASN A 478 -20.82 17.67 13.42
N SER A 479 -21.70 17.35 12.47
CA SER A 479 -22.93 18.10 12.24
C SER A 479 -24.15 17.21 12.06
N ALA A 480 -25.26 17.54 12.72
CA ALA A 480 -26.57 16.95 12.50
C ALA A 480 -27.74 17.89 12.81
N LEU A 481 -28.99 17.45 12.63
CA LEU A 481 -30.14 18.20 13.16
C LEU A 481 -30.22 18.08 14.69
N SER A 482 -29.98 16.88 15.23
CA SER A 482 -29.90 16.58 16.66
C SER A 482 -28.63 15.81 17.02
N GLY A 483 -27.87 16.24 18.03
CA GLY A 483 -26.66 15.52 18.45
C GLY A 483 -25.55 15.58 17.42
N GLY A 484 -24.92 16.74 17.22
CA GLY A 484 -23.84 16.90 16.23
C GLY A 484 -22.67 15.97 16.53
N GLY A 485 -22.22 15.90 17.77
CA GLY A 485 -21.25 14.91 18.23
C GLY A 485 -21.86 13.51 18.40
N VAL A 486 -22.76 13.37 19.38
CA VAL A 486 -23.39 12.11 19.78
C VAL A 486 -24.89 12.29 19.97
N PHE A 487 -25.66 11.36 19.42
CA PHE A 487 -27.10 11.20 19.65
C PHE A 487 -27.36 9.87 20.36
N HIS A 488 -28.12 9.91 21.46
CA HIS A 488 -28.45 8.75 22.29
C HIS A 488 -29.97 8.55 22.42
N GLU A 489 -30.47 7.42 21.93
CA GLU A 489 -31.87 6.96 22.01
C GLU A 489 -31.91 5.43 22.21
N SER A 490 -31.22 4.95 23.24
CA SER A 490 -30.99 3.52 23.45
C SER A 490 -31.26 3.14 24.91
N LYS A 491 -31.60 1.89 25.20
CA LYS A 491 -31.81 1.41 26.58
C LYS A 491 -30.51 1.12 27.33
N GLY A 492 -29.42 0.87 26.59
CA GLY A 492 -28.09 0.71 27.18
C GLY A 492 -27.54 2.04 27.70
N THR A 493 -26.63 1.98 28.67
CA THR A 493 -26.01 3.18 29.23
C THR A 493 -24.95 3.72 28.28
N LEU A 494 -24.96 5.04 28.03
CA LEU A 494 -23.89 5.73 27.32
C LEU A 494 -22.85 6.22 28.34
N HIS A 495 -21.64 5.69 28.27
CA HIS A 495 -20.50 6.12 29.07
C HIS A 495 -19.58 7.02 28.24
N VAL A 496 -19.43 8.27 28.67
CA VAL A 496 -18.51 9.24 28.06
C VAL A 496 -17.49 9.64 29.12
N ILE A 497 -16.27 9.14 28.95
CA ILE A 497 -15.24 9.20 29.98
C ILE A 497 -14.00 9.81 29.36
N ASN A 498 -13.38 10.78 30.04
CA ASN A 498 -12.14 11.41 29.57
C ASN A 498 -12.22 11.87 28.10
N THR A 499 -13.35 12.38 27.68
CA THR A 499 -13.62 12.66 26.27
C THR A 499 -13.90 14.14 26.09
N THR A 500 -13.44 14.71 24.98
CA THR A 500 -13.75 16.09 24.59
C THR A 500 -14.71 16.07 23.41
N LEU A 501 -15.92 16.58 23.62
CA LEU A 501 -16.85 16.91 22.55
C LEU A 501 -16.84 18.43 22.41
N THR A 502 -16.45 18.94 21.25
CA THR A 502 -16.35 20.39 21.04
C THR A 502 -16.54 20.83 19.60
N ASN A 503 -16.99 22.05 19.36
CA ASN A 503 -17.20 22.60 18.01
C ASN A 503 -18.10 21.72 17.11
N ASN A 504 -19.04 20.99 17.69
CA ASN A 504 -20.04 20.26 16.92
C ASN A 504 -21.27 21.16 16.66
N TYR A 505 -22.03 20.84 15.62
CA TYR A 505 -23.18 21.61 15.18
C TYR A 505 -24.46 20.77 15.21
N ALA A 506 -25.46 21.22 15.96
CA ALA A 506 -26.83 20.74 15.80
C ALA A 506 -27.84 21.82 16.21
N TYR A 507 -29.08 21.68 15.78
CA TYR A 507 -30.16 22.55 16.26
C TYR A 507 -30.55 22.22 17.69
N TYR A 508 -30.36 20.96 18.10
CA TYR A 508 -30.59 20.48 19.47
C TYR A 508 -29.40 19.64 19.93
N GLY A 509 -28.76 20.05 21.04
CA GLY A 509 -27.62 19.33 21.63
C GLY A 509 -26.44 19.20 20.68
N GLY A 510 -25.71 20.30 20.45
CA GLY A 510 -24.63 20.35 19.47
C GLY A 510 -23.58 19.25 19.67
N ASN A 511 -23.16 19.01 20.90
CA ASN A 511 -22.23 17.92 21.23
C ASN A 511 -22.99 16.65 21.59
N LEU A 512 -23.96 16.76 22.50
CA LEU A 512 -24.65 15.61 23.06
C LEU A 512 -26.16 15.84 23.10
N PHE A 513 -26.90 14.95 22.45
CA PHE A 513 -28.36 14.88 22.51
C PHE A 513 -28.80 13.56 23.12
N ILE A 514 -29.67 13.62 24.13
CA ILE A 514 -30.30 12.46 24.76
C ILE A 514 -31.81 12.52 24.53
N ASN A 515 -32.38 11.51 23.87
CA ASN A 515 -33.81 11.42 23.64
C ASN A 515 -34.57 10.80 24.83
N ALA A 516 -34.58 11.46 25.98
CA ALA A 516 -35.20 10.94 27.19
C ALA A 516 -36.74 10.78 27.14
N SER A 517 -37.39 11.07 26.01
CA SER A 517 -38.82 10.85 25.78
C SER A 517 -39.15 9.43 25.30
N VAL A 518 -38.18 8.51 25.31
CA VAL A 518 -38.38 7.09 25.03
C VAL A 518 -38.45 6.30 26.34
N THR A 519 -39.52 5.53 26.53
CA THR A 519 -39.73 4.70 27.74
C THR A 519 -38.60 3.68 27.90
N GLY A 520 -37.96 3.66 29.07
CA GLY A 520 -36.89 2.71 29.40
C GLY A 520 -35.56 3.00 28.72
N ILE A 521 -35.35 4.23 28.24
CA ILE A 521 -34.05 4.71 27.77
C ILE A 521 -32.98 4.63 28.88
N GLY A 522 -31.76 4.27 28.49
CA GLY A 522 -30.63 4.09 29.37
C GLY A 522 -30.08 5.40 29.89
N ASN A 523 -29.24 5.30 30.92
CA ASN A 523 -28.58 6.45 31.50
C ASN A 523 -27.45 6.96 30.61
N THR A 524 -27.02 8.19 30.85
CA THR A 524 -25.79 8.77 30.28
C THR A 524 -24.88 9.19 31.43
N ALA A 525 -23.63 8.73 31.41
CA ALA A 525 -22.61 9.06 32.41
C ALA A 525 -21.50 9.88 31.76
N LEU A 526 -21.37 11.14 32.18
CA LEU A 526 -20.29 12.05 31.81
C LEU A 526 -19.27 12.09 32.96
N ILE A 527 -18.05 11.64 32.71
CA ILE A 527 -17.00 11.54 33.73
C ILE A 527 -15.71 12.13 33.18
N ASN A 528 -15.07 13.05 33.92
CA ASN A 528 -13.81 13.66 33.51
C ASN A 528 -13.84 14.16 32.05
N SER A 529 -14.99 14.64 31.56
CA SER A 529 -15.22 14.94 30.14
C SER A 529 -15.58 16.39 29.90
N ILE A 530 -15.22 16.90 28.72
CA ILE A 530 -15.55 18.25 28.27
C ILE A 530 -16.68 18.18 27.24
N VAL A 531 -17.73 18.98 27.45
CA VAL A 531 -18.81 19.22 26.49
C VAL A 531 -18.96 20.73 26.34
N ALA A 532 -18.35 21.31 25.31
CA ALA A 532 -18.27 22.76 25.16
C ALA A 532 -18.23 23.26 23.72
N ASN A 533 -18.41 24.57 23.56
CA ASN A 533 -18.20 25.34 22.32
C ASN A 533 -19.05 24.87 21.14
N ASN A 534 -20.29 24.48 21.39
CA ASN A 534 -21.19 24.21 20.27
C ASN A 534 -21.58 25.49 19.55
N LEU A 535 -21.71 25.38 18.25
CA LEU A 535 -22.04 26.50 17.37
C LEU A 535 -23.53 26.86 17.46
N ARG A 536 -24.41 25.91 17.85
CA ARG A 536 -25.86 26.08 18.00
C ARG A 536 -26.46 24.94 18.86
N GLY A 537 -27.67 25.15 19.41
CA GLY A 537 -28.49 24.08 20.03
C GLY A 537 -28.17 23.73 21.49
N GLY A 538 -27.24 24.47 22.12
CA GLY A 538 -26.76 24.23 23.49
C GLY A 538 -25.77 23.07 23.56
N ASP A 539 -24.93 23.06 24.60
CA ASP A 539 -23.85 22.08 24.68
C ASP A 539 -24.33 20.63 24.89
N CYS A 540 -25.37 20.47 25.69
CA CYS A 540 -25.97 19.21 26.02
C CYS A 540 -27.48 19.41 26.09
N TYR A 541 -28.26 18.53 25.47
CA TYR A 541 -29.71 18.62 25.45
C TYR A 541 -30.36 17.29 25.86
N ASN A 542 -31.25 17.37 26.84
CA ASN A 542 -31.99 16.24 27.38
C ASN A 542 -33.48 16.40 27.06
N HIS A 543 -33.96 15.71 26.02
CA HIS A 543 -35.34 15.81 25.55
C HIS A 543 -36.28 14.91 26.34
N ARG A 544 -36.95 15.42 27.37
CA ARG A 544 -37.77 14.60 28.29
C ARG A 544 -39.22 14.35 27.86
N GLY A 545 -39.76 15.11 26.90
CA GLY A 545 -41.19 15.06 26.57
C GLY A 545 -42.07 15.19 27.82
N THR A 546 -43.18 14.42 27.89
CA THR A 546 -44.07 14.35 29.07
C THR A 546 -43.78 13.14 29.99
N ILE A 547 -42.70 12.40 29.74
CA ILE A 547 -42.42 11.12 30.41
C ILE A 547 -41.62 11.36 31.70
N THR A 548 -42.09 10.79 32.81
CA THR A 548 -41.46 10.92 34.14
C THR A 548 -40.41 9.85 34.45
N ASP A 549 -40.37 8.75 33.68
CA ASP A 549 -39.45 7.61 33.82
C ASP A 549 -38.38 7.56 32.71
N GLY A 550 -37.97 8.74 32.21
CA GLY A 550 -36.89 8.85 31.24
C GLY A 550 -35.51 8.71 31.90
N GLY A 551 -34.53 8.18 31.16
CA GLY A 551 -33.16 7.97 31.60
C GLY A 551 -32.49 9.23 32.13
N THR A 552 -31.49 9.03 33.00
CA THR A 552 -30.78 10.14 33.65
C THR A 552 -29.47 10.46 32.94
N VAL A 553 -29.16 11.75 32.85
CA VAL A 553 -27.86 12.29 32.50
C VAL A 553 -27.17 12.66 33.81
N SER A 554 -26.14 11.91 34.14
CA SER A 554 -25.30 12.10 35.32
C SER A 554 -23.94 12.64 34.90
N ALA A 555 -23.44 13.64 35.60
CA ALA A 555 -22.11 14.20 35.37
C ALA A 555 -21.30 14.24 36.66
N GLN A 556 -20.04 13.83 36.58
CA GLN A 556 -19.07 13.90 37.67
C GLN A 556 -17.74 14.42 37.16
N ASN A 557 -17.15 15.40 37.86
CA ASN A 557 -15.85 15.98 37.51
C ASN A 557 -15.75 16.32 36.01
N SER A 558 -16.82 16.85 35.43
CA SER A 558 -16.92 17.15 34.00
C SER A 558 -17.19 18.64 33.77
N LEU A 559 -16.84 19.15 32.59
CA LEU A 559 -17.13 20.54 32.21
C LEU A 559 -18.25 20.56 31.14
N ILE A 560 -19.32 21.30 31.43
CA ILE A 560 -20.40 21.58 30.47
C ILE A 560 -20.55 23.09 30.38
N LYS A 561 -20.09 23.69 29.28
CA LYS A 561 -19.84 25.15 29.21
C LYS A 561 -21.11 25.98 29.39
N ASP A 562 -22.19 25.67 28.67
CA ASP A 562 -23.46 26.40 28.71
C ASP A 562 -24.33 26.11 29.95
N GLY A 563 -23.82 25.32 30.90
CA GLY A 563 -24.48 25.05 32.18
C GLY A 563 -25.01 23.62 32.34
N LEU A 564 -25.37 23.27 33.57
CA LEU A 564 -25.73 21.90 33.98
C LEU A 564 -27.23 21.58 33.81
N THR A 565 -27.96 22.34 32.99
CA THR A 565 -29.42 22.20 32.85
C THR A 565 -29.84 20.89 32.19
N CYS A 566 -28.96 20.24 31.43
CA CYS A 566 -29.22 18.92 30.88
C CYS A 566 -29.03 17.78 31.90
N ILE A 567 -28.38 18.07 33.04
CA ILE A 567 -28.08 17.09 34.10
C ILE A 567 -29.29 16.95 35.00
N ASN A 568 -29.73 15.70 35.15
CA ASN A 568 -30.91 15.33 35.91
C ASN A 568 -30.72 14.08 36.78
N GLY A 569 -29.52 13.50 36.75
CA GLY A 569 -29.06 12.47 37.70
C GLY A 569 -28.03 13.04 38.65
N THR A 570 -26.96 12.29 38.90
CA THR A 570 -25.84 12.72 39.73
C THR A 570 -25.20 13.98 39.17
N ASN A 571 -24.96 14.97 40.02
CA ASN A 571 -24.28 16.22 39.68
C ASN A 571 -23.22 16.53 40.73
N LEU A 572 -21.97 16.12 40.50
CA LEU A 572 -20.88 16.22 41.49
C LEU A 572 -19.62 16.85 40.88
N ASN A 573 -19.11 17.92 41.50
CA ASN A 573 -17.84 18.57 41.13
C ASN A 573 -17.73 18.96 39.64
N ASN A 574 -18.85 19.29 38.99
CA ASN A 574 -18.85 19.71 37.59
C ASN A 574 -18.52 21.19 37.45
N LEU A 575 -17.89 21.54 36.33
CA LEU A 575 -17.51 22.90 35.95
C LEU A 575 -18.44 23.43 34.85
N THR A 576 -18.50 24.76 34.75
CA THR A 576 -19.19 25.49 33.68
C THR A 576 -18.29 26.63 33.20
N GLY A 577 -18.62 27.27 32.07
CA GLY A 577 -17.77 28.28 31.45
C GLY A 577 -16.76 27.71 30.45
N ASP A 578 -15.96 28.60 29.86
CA ASP A 578 -15.03 28.25 28.78
C ASP A 578 -13.94 27.26 29.25
N PRO A 579 -13.77 26.10 28.59
CA PRO A 579 -12.69 25.17 28.91
C PRO A 579 -11.28 25.69 28.56
N ALA A 580 -11.15 26.82 27.85
CA ALA A 580 -9.86 27.43 27.48
C ALA A 580 -8.90 26.43 26.81
N LEU A 581 -9.35 25.86 25.69
CA LEU A 581 -8.58 24.94 24.86
C LEU A 581 -7.84 25.71 23.75
N ASN A 582 -6.71 25.17 23.30
CA ASN A 582 -5.99 25.69 22.13
C ASN A 582 -6.63 25.21 20.81
N ALA A 583 -6.03 25.56 19.66
CA ALA A 583 -6.53 25.18 18.33
C ALA A 583 -6.56 23.66 18.09
N ASP A 584 -5.73 22.89 18.80
CA ASP A 584 -5.68 21.42 18.75
C ASP A 584 -6.57 20.78 19.83
N PHE A 585 -7.43 21.57 20.48
CA PHE A 585 -8.35 21.15 21.56
C PHE A 585 -7.65 20.63 22.82
N LYS A 586 -6.38 20.97 23.01
CA LYS A 586 -5.63 20.68 24.24
C LYS A 586 -5.86 21.77 25.28
N PRO A 587 -5.98 21.44 26.58
CA PRO A 587 -6.06 22.45 27.64
C PRO A 587 -4.87 23.41 27.59
N LEU A 588 -5.14 24.71 27.76
CA LEU A 588 -4.10 25.70 28.03
C LEU A 588 -3.64 25.59 29.50
N LEU A 589 -2.46 26.12 29.83
CA LEU A 589 -1.96 26.16 31.22
C LEU A 589 -2.92 26.86 32.19
N SER A 590 -3.65 27.87 31.70
CA SER A 590 -4.66 28.61 32.48
C SER A 590 -6.04 27.95 32.48
N SER A 591 -6.17 26.77 31.88
CA SER A 591 -7.47 26.14 31.69
C SER A 591 -8.09 25.71 33.03
N PRO A 592 -9.39 25.94 33.24
CA PRO A 592 -10.07 25.51 34.45
C PRO A 592 -10.20 23.99 34.56
N VAL A 593 -9.92 23.22 33.50
CA VAL A 593 -10.03 21.76 33.50
C VAL A 593 -8.80 21.04 34.05
N VAL A 594 -7.70 21.77 34.23
CA VAL A 594 -6.40 21.22 34.63
C VAL A 594 -6.40 20.79 36.11
N ASP A 595 -5.98 19.57 36.38
CA ASP A 595 -6.02 18.86 37.68
C ASP A 595 -7.41 18.85 38.34
N LYS A 596 -8.50 18.87 37.58
CA LYS A 596 -9.89 18.90 38.12
C LYS A 596 -10.66 17.59 37.96
N GLY A 597 -10.11 16.62 37.26
CA GLY A 597 -10.71 15.29 37.13
C GLY A 597 -10.54 14.45 38.40
N ASN A 598 -11.03 13.21 38.32
CA ASN A 598 -11.04 12.26 39.42
C ASN A 598 -10.32 10.96 39.05
N ASN A 599 -9.20 10.69 39.72
CA ASN A 599 -8.34 9.52 39.50
C ASN A 599 -9.00 8.20 39.96
N VAL A 600 -9.92 8.24 40.93
CA VAL A 600 -10.64 7.05 41.39
C VAL A 600 -11.65 6.64 40.34
N LEU A 601 -12.43 7.59 39.82
CA LEU A 601 -13.37 7.32 38.72
C LEU A 601 -12.62 6.88 37.46
N LEU A 602 -11.45 7.46 37.18
CA LEU A 602 -10.58 7.04 36.08
C LEU A 602 -10.25 5.54 36.15
N THR A 603 -9.74 5.07 37.28
CA THR A 603 -9.32 3.65 37.46
C THR A 603 -10.49 2.71 37.69
N GLN A 604 -11.67 3.22 38.07
CA GLN A 604 -12.90 2.43 38.17
C GLN A 604 -13.43 1.99 36.80
N TYR A 605 -13.35 2.87 35.78
CA TYR A 605 -13.94 2.62 34.47
C TYR A 605 -12.93 2.28 33.37
N ILE A 606 -11.65 2.55 33.59
CA ILE A 606 -10.57 2.24 32.64
C ILE A 606 -9.57 1.32 33.35
N ALA A 607 -9.42 0.11 32.82
CA ALA A 607 -8.56 -0.91 33.42
C ALA A 607 -7.05 -0.55 33.38
N ASP A 608 -6.62 0.23 32.38
CA ASP A 608 -5.22 0.64 32.21
C ASP A 608 -5.10 2.08 31.64
N PRO A 609 -5.36 3.13 32.44
CA PRO A 609 -5.39 4.52 31.98
C PRO A 609 -3.98 5.13 31.89
N LYS A 610 -3.10 4.53 31.08
CA LYS A 610 -1.69 4.97 30.97
C LYS A 610 -1.53 6.29 30.25
N THR A 611 -2.24 6.44 29.14
CA THR A 611 -2.04 7.57 28.23
C THR A 611 -3.31 8.37 27.97
N ASP A 612 -3.13 9.64 27.65
CA ASP A 612 -4.15 10.50 27.05
C ASP A 612 -4.26 10.25 25.52
N LEU A 613 -5.17 10.96 24.85
CA LEU A 613 -5.33 10.85 23.38
C LEU A 613 -4.06 11.23 22.60
N GLY A 614 -3.20 12.07 23.19
CA GLY A 614 -1.92 12.49 22.62
C GLY A 614 -0.78 11.49 22.86
N LEU A 615 -1.07 10.32 23.42
CA LEU A 615 -0.11 9.29 23.85
C LEU A 615 0.87 9.76 24.94
N ASN A 616 0.52 10.82 25.68
CA ASN A 616 1.27 11.28 26.85
C ASN A 616 0.70 10.68 28.13
N ALA A 617 1.40 10.82 29.26
CA ALA A 617 0.90 10.31 30.54
C ALA A 617 -0.49 10.87 30.85
N ARG A 618 -1.43 9.99 31.23
CA ARG A 618 -2.84 10.37 31.52
C ARG A 618 -3.01 11.15 32.81
N ILE A 619 -2.01 11.12 33.69
CA ILE A 619 -1.96 11.90 34.92
C ILE A 619 -0.58 12.52 34.96
N ASP A 620 -0.51 13.84 34.77
CA ASP A 620 0.73 14.61 34.91
C ASP A 620 0.48 15.79 35.84
N GLY A 621 0.49 15.55 37.14
CA GLY A 621 0.10 16.53 38.15
C GLY A 621 -0.52 15.85 39.36
N ASN A 622 -1.48 16.54 40.01
CA ASN A 622 -2.17 15.99 41.18
C ASN A 622 -3.35 15.10 40.81
N ALA A 623 -4.03 15.40 39.71
CA ALA A 623 -5.21 14.68 39.24
C ALA A 623 -5.29 14.73 37.72
N VAL A 624 -5.98 13.76 37.12
CA VAL A 624 -6.27 13.76 35.69
C VAL A 624 -6.99 15.05 35.28
N ASP A 625 -6.65 15.60 34.13
CA ASP A 625 -7.37 16.71 33.53
C ASP A 625 -8.72 16.24 33.00
N ILE A 626 -9.71 17.13 33.05
CA ILE A 626 -11.01 16.86 32.43
C ILE A 626 -10.85 17.00 30.92
N GLY A 627 -11.20 15.97 30.14
CA GLY A 627 -11.17 15.95 28.68
C GLY A 627 -10.31 14.84 28.07
N ALA A 628 -10.13 14.90 26.75
CA ALA A 628 -9.38 13.91 25.97
C ALA A 628 -7.86 13.96 26.18
N TYR A 629 -7.33 15.15 26.44
CA TYR A 629 -5.91 15.43 26.58
C TYR A 629 -5.54 15.78 28.03
N GLU A 630 -4.35 15.38 28.43
CA GLU A 630 -3.69 15.81 29.65
C GLU A 630 -2.69 16.93 29.30
N LEU A 631 -2.77 18.06 30.00
CA LEU A 631 -1.75 19.09 29.90
C LEU A 631 -0.43 18.53 30.43
N GLN A 632 0.51 18.30 29.52
CA GLN A 632 1.87 17.93 29.91
C GLN A 632 2.56 19.15 30.51
N ARG A 633 2.75 19.12 31.83
CA ARG A 633 3.60 20.06 32.55
C ARG A 633 5.01 19.79 32.09
N ILE A 634 5.62 20.79 31.45
CA ILE A 634 7.03 20.74 31.15
C ILE A 634 7.75 20.62 32.49
N THR A 635 8.18 19.40 32.84
CA THR A 635 9.26 19.24 33.79
C THR A 635 10.48 19.78 33.08
N ILE A 636 10.78 21.04 33.36
CA ILE A 636 12.09 21.60 33.06
C ILE A 636 13.06 20.87 34.00
N SER A 637 13.42 19.64 33.64
CA SER A 637 14.74 19.17 34.01
C SER A 637 15.70 20.24 33.48
N PRO A 638 16.63 20.76 34.30
CA PRO A 638 17.58 21.75 33.83
C PRO A 638 18.15 21.24 32.51
N ILE A 639 18.09 22.07 31.46
CA ILE A 639 18.74 21.73 30.18
C ILE A 639 20.15 21.35 30.56
N ASN A 640 20.51 20.08 30.37
CA ASN A 640 21.88 19.67 30.57
C ASN A 640 22.65 20.31 29.42
N THR A 641 23.24 21.47 29.69
CA THR A 641 24.06 22.20 28.72
C THR A 641 25.36 21.47 28.40
N ASN A 642 25.68 20.41 29.15
CA ASN A 642 26.82 19.52 28.92
C ASN A 642 26.31 18.15 28.46
N CYS A 643 25.79 18.09 27.25
CA CYS A 643 25.69 16.82 26.53
C CYS A 643 27.12 16.34 26.30
N ASN A 644 27.52 15.22 26.90
CA ASN A 644 28.86 14.68 26.73
C ASN A 644 29.01 14.05 25.33
N LEU A 645 28.92 14.88 24.29
CA LEU A 645 28.90 14.49 22.87
C LEU A 645 30.24 13.95 22.37
N ALA A 646 31.33 14.20 23.12
CA ALA A 646 32.65 13.68 22.78
C ALA A 646 32.72 12.13 22.86
N THR A 647 31.92 11.53 23.75
CA THR A 647 31.91 10.06 23.99
C THR A 647 30.53 9.43 23.92
N ALA A 648 29.45 10.20 23.76
CA ALA A 648 28.10 9.64 23.72
C ALA A 648 27.85 8.83 22.45
N THR A 649 27.44 7.57 22.62
CA THR A 649 26.88 6.73 21.57
C THR A 649 25.35 6.75 21.58
N GLU A 650 24.74 7.22 22.68
CA GLU A 650 23.29 7.28 22.87
C GLU A 650 22.89 8.55 23.67
N ILE A 651 21.79 9.18 23.28
CA ILE A 651 21.15 10.31 23.98
C ILE A 651 19.67 10.00 24.19
N SER A 652 19.21 10.05 25.44
CA SER A 652 17.84 9.74 25.85
C SER A 652 17.18 10.84 26.67
N LEU A 653 17.74 12.06 26.62
CA LEU A 653 17.36 13.22 27.42
C LEU A 653 17.21 14.50 26.57
N LEU A 654 16.71 15.58 27.18
CA LEU A 654 16.69 16.91 26.59
C LEU A 654 18.09 17.56 26.63
N CYS A 655 18.58 17.92 25.46
CA CYS A 655 19.95 18.34 25.21
C CYS A 655 20.01 19.54 24.25
N ASN A 656 20.91 20.48 24.49
CA ASN A 656 21.35 21.46 23.50
C ASN A 656 22.79 21.14 23.12
N ALA A 657 23.03 20.85 21.85
CA ALA A 657 24.36 20.53 21.36
C ALA A 657 25.24 21.77 21.14
N ASN A 658 24.69 23.00 21.20
CA ASN A 658 25.41 24.26 21.03
C ASN A 658 26.29 24.27 19.76
N ASP A 659 25.74 23.77 18.65
CA ASP A 659 26.39 23.65 17.34
C ASP A 659 27.64 22.74 17.34
N VAL A 660 27.80 21.88 18.35
CA VAL A 660 28.84 20.84 18.36
C VAL A 660 28.61 19.88 17.22
N GLU A 661 29.68 19.60 16.48
CA GLU A 661 29.68 18.69 15.35
C GLU A 661 29.70 17.22 15.80
N ILE A 662 28.69 16.47 15.39
CA ILE A 662 28.57 15.04 15.58
C ILE A 662 29.39 14.33 14.50
N THR A 663 30.59 13.90 14.86
CA THR A 663 31.54 13.23 13.95
C THR A 663 31.56 11.70 14.09
N LYS A 664 30.81 11.14 15.04
CA LYS A 664 30.69 9.69 15.28
C LYS A 664 29.22 9.26 15.25
N PRO A 665 28.92 7.98 14.97
CA PRO A 665 27.56 7.47 15.01
C PRO A 665 26.90 7.72 16.37
N LEU A 666 25.64 8.18 16.35
CA LEU A 666 24.88 8.53 17.55
C LEU A 666 23.44 8.01 17.45
N THR A 667 22.92 7.43 18.53
CA THR A 667 21.51 7.07 18.65
C THR A 667 20.79 8.07 19.54
N VAL A 668 19.69 8.64 19.07
CA VAL A 668 18.77 9.46 19.87
C VAL A 668 17.52 8.63 20.11
N THR A 669 17.25 8.26 21.36
CA THR A 669 16.14 7.37 21.71
C THR A 669 14.80 8.12 21.62
N ALA A 670 13.68 7.40 21.78
CA ALA A 670 12.34 7.99 21.75
C ALA A 670 12.11 9.10 22.80
N THR A 671 12.88 9.12 23.89
CA THR A 671 12.83 10.17 24.93
C THR A 671 13.89 11.26 24.72
N GLY A 672 14.81 11.08 23.77
CA GLY A 672 15.88 12.02 23.47
C GLY A 672 15.39 13.21 22.64
N ASN A 673 15.76 14.42 23.07
CA ASN A 673 15.41 15.66 22.38
C ASN A 673 16.66 16.52 22.26
N MET A 674 17.16 16.74 21.05
CA MET A 674 18.37 17.54 20.81
C MET A 674 18.07 18.80 20.00
N SER A 675 18.82 19.87 20.27
CA SER A 675 18.74 21.14 19.53
C SER A 675 20.13 21.66 19.12
N ASN A 676 20.17 22.44 18.03
CA ASN A 676 21.35 23.14 17.52
C ASN A 676 22.52 22.18 17.22
N LEU A 677 22.32 21.29 16.25
CA LEU A 677 23.27 20.23 15.90
C LEU A 677 23.95 20.50 14.56
N VAL A 678 25.24 20.22 14.50
CA VAL A 678 26.00 20.05 13.25
C VAL A 678 26.26 18.55 13.06
N ILE A 679 25.91 17.96 11.92
CA ILE A 679 25.95 16.49 11.75
C ILE A 679 26.85 16.12 10.58
N SER A 680 27.88 15.30 10.85
CA SER A 680 28.84 14.80 9.85
C SER A 680 28.96 13.27 9.84
N ALA A 681 28.20 12.58 10.69
CA ALA A 681 28.13 11.13 10.80
C ALA A 681 26.66 10.65 10.78
N THR A 682 26.45 9.34 10.94
CA THR A 682 25.11 8.74 11.00
C THR A 682 24.45 8.94 12.36
N VAL A 683 23.25 9.52 12.38
CA VAL A 683 22.40 9.66 13.55
C VAL A 683 21.15 8.80 13.39
N MET A 684 20.99 7.80 14.26
CA MET A 684 19.77 6.99 14.35
C MET A 684 18.80 7.69 15.30
N ASN A 685 17.77 8.32 14.77
CA ASN A 685 16.85 9.15 15.54
C ASN A 685 15.50 8.46 15.74
N GLN A 686 15.09 8.33 16.99
CA GLN A 686 13.76 7.89 17.42
C GLN A 686 13.01 9.01 18.15
N GLY A 687 13.68 10.11 18.49
CA GLY A 687 13.16 11.25 19.24
C GLY A 687 13.07 12.52 18.39
N TRP A 688 13.31 13.69 19.00
CA TRP A 688 13.21 14.98 18.33
C TRP A 688 14.58 15.62 18.11
N LEU A 689 14.83 16.08 16.88
CA LEU A 689 15.99 16.89 16.52
C LEU A 689 15.51 18.24 16.00
N SER A 690 16.11 19.32 16.49
CA SER A 690 15.71 20.69 16.11
C SER A 690 16.91 21.56 15.77
N ASN A 691 16.72 22.49 14.83
CA ASN A 691 17.75 23.44 14.37
C ASN A 691 19.03 22.72 13.92
N LEU A 692 19.02 22.20 12.69
CA LEU A 692 20.02 21.27 12.21
C LEU A 692 20.82 21.84 11.05
N TYR A 693 22.11 21.58 11.05
CA TYR A 693 22.99 21.71 9.90
C TYR A 693 23.64 20.35 9.60
N ILE A 694 23.14 19.65 8.58
CA ILE A 694 23.69 18.36 8.16
C ILE A 694 24.73 18.62 7.08
N LYS A 695 25.99 18.24 7.34
CA LYS A 695 27.09 18.31 6.37
C LYS A 695 26.94 17.23 5.30
N PRO A 696 27.67 17.31 4.17
CA PRO A 696 27.58 16.31 3.10
C PRO A 696 27.76 14.85 3.51
N THR A 697 28.57 14.56 4.53
CA THR A 697 28.78 13.20 5.07
C THR A 697 27.77 12.80 6.14
N GLY A 698 26.94 13.73 6.62
CA GLY A 698 25.96 13.50 7.67
C GLY A 698 24.75 12.72 7.15
N THR A 699 24.30 11.75 7.95
CA THR A 699 23.07 10.98 7.65
C THR A 699 22.17 11.00 8.88
N ILE A 700 20.87 11.22 8.72
CA ILE A 700 19.88 11.00 9.77
C ILE A 700 18.88 9.95 9.29
N VAL A 701 18.58 8.98 10.14
CA VAL A 701 17.57 7.95 9.90
C VAL A 701 16.52 8.01 11.00
N GLY A 702 15.26 8.25 10.64
CA GLY A 702 14.13 8.16 11.56
C GLY A 702 13.78 9.43 12.34
N GLY A 703 12.67 9.31 13.08
CA GLY A 703 12.24 10.25 14.11
C GLY A 703 11.73 11.60 13.58
N ILE A 704 11.60 12.57 14.49
CA ILE A 704 10.99 13.87 14.21
C ILE A 704 12.07 14.93 14.03
N LEU A 705 12.01 15.67 12.92
CA LEU A 705 12.83 16.86 12.69
C LEU A 705 11.96 18.12 12.80
N THR A 706 12.44 19.15 13.49
CA THR A 706 11.71 20.41 13.67
C THR A 706 12.62 21.64 13.63
N GLY A 707 12.04 22.84 13.74
CA GLY A 707 12.76 24.11 13.58
C GLY A 707 13.22 24.34 12.14
N LYS A 708 14.43 24.90 11.98
CA LYS A 708 15.08 25.07 10.66
C LYS A 708 16.09 23.95 10.42
N VAL A 709 15.97 23.26 9.30
CA VAL A 709 16.87 22.17 8.90
C VAL A 709 17.57 22.56 7.61
N THR A 710 18.88 22.71 7.65
CA THR A 710 19.72 22.87 6.45
C THR A 710 20.42 21.56 6.20
N ASN A 711 20.01 20.86 5.16
CA ASN A 711 20.51 19.54 4.81
C ASN A 711 21.44 19.61 3.60
N ARG A 712 22.69 19.20 3.77
CA ARG A 712 23.65 18.95 2.67
C ARG A 712 23.97 17.46 2.52
N GLY A 713 23.52 16.62 3.45
CA GLY A 713 23.74 15.18 3.47
C GLY A 713 22.48 14.38 3.15
N THR A 714 22.22 13.31 3.90
CA THR A 714 21.10 12.38 3.66
C THR A 714 20.13 12.33 4.84
N LEU A 715 18.82 12.40 4.54
CA LEU A 715 17.74 12.17 5.48
C LEU A 715 16.91 10.97 5.02
N THR A 716 16.61 10.06 5.93
CA THR A 716 15.89 8.81 5.64
C THR A 716 14.76 8.60 6.64
N ASP A 717 13.56 8.28 6.16
CA ASP A 717 12.41 7.87 7.00
C ASP A 717 12.03 8.87 8.11
N ILE A 718 11.92 10.16 7.78
CA ILE A 718 11.70 11.25 8.76
C ILE A 718 10.27 11.80 8.74
N ASP A 719 9.85 12.34 9.88
CA ASP A 719 8.65 13.19 10.02
C ASP A 719 9.07 14.64 10.32
N PHE A 720 8.93 15.52 9.34
CA PHE A 720 9.23 16.94 9.45
C PHE A 720 8.04 17.71 10.03
N LYS A 721 8.27 18.37 11.17
CA LYS A 721 7.30 19.22 11.88
C LYS A 721 7.79 20.66 12.06
N GLY A 722 8.83 21.05 11.32
CA GLY A 722 9.48 22.36 11.43
C GLY A 722 8.94 23.41 10.47
N ASN A 723 9.64 24.55 10.41
CA ASN A 723 9.30 25.66 9.51
C ASN A 723 9.90 25.46 8.11
N LEU A 724 11.21 25.20 8.03
CA LEU A 724 11.93 25.05 6.76
C LEU A 724 12.88 23.87 6.81
N LEU A 725 12.80 22.99 5.82
CA LEU A 725 13.81 21.99 5.47
C LEU A 725 14.35 22.35 4.09
N GLU A 726 15.64 22.66 4.02
CA GLU A 726 16.31 23.11 2.81
C GLU A 726 17.44 22.16 2.42
N GLY A 727 17.41 21.62 1.20
CA GLY A 727 18.54 20.92 0.61
C GLY A 727 18.67 19.41 0.86
N GLY A 728 19.71 18.85 0.24
CA GLY A 728 20.22 17.49 0.46
C GLY A 728 19.37 16.38 -0.14
N LEU A 729 19.76 15.13 0.15
CA LEU A 729 19.08 13.93 -0.33
C LEU A 729 18.05 13.47 0.71
N LEU A 730 16.82 13.24 0.25
CA LEU A 730 15.77 12.59 1.03
C LEU A 730 15.50 11.19 0.48
N THR A 731 15.48 10.19 1.35
CA THR A 731 15.29 8.78 0.99
C THR A 731 14.21 8.14 1.85
N GLY A 732 13.65 7.02 1.38
CA GLY A 732 12.59 6.32 2.09
C GLY A 732 11.30 7.14 2.17
N THR A 733 10.69 7.17 3.35
CA THR A 733 9.40 7.84 3.59
C THR A 733 9.58 9.18 4.29
N ILE A 734 9.20 10.26 3.62
CA ILE A 734 9.27 11.62 4.14
C ILE A 734 7.86 12.12 4.38
N ARG A 735 7.51 12.31 5.66
CA ARG A 735 6.26 12.96 6.05
C ARG A 735 6.55 14.40 6.43
N ASN A 736 5.78 15.34 5.93
CA ASN A 736 5.75 16.71 6.40
C ASN A 736 4.40 16.96 7.09
N SER A 737 4.38 16.70 8.39
CA SER A 737 3.19 16.86 9.24
C SER A 737 3.22 18.15 10.06
N SER A 738 3.99 19.14 9.61
CA SER A 738 4.14 20.43 10.27
C SER A 738 2.82 21.21 10.35
N ALA A 739 2.39 21.56 11.58
CA ALA A 739 1.23 22.40 11.83
C ALA A 739 1.45 23.88 11.46
N VAL A 740 2.70 24.28 11.20
CA VAL A 740 3.10 25.66 10.87
C VAL A 740 3.38 25.85 9.38
N GLN A 741 2.73 25.06 8.52
CA GLN A 741 2.92 25.09 7.07
C GLN A 741 4.37 24.82 6.64
N GLY A 742 4.98 23.78 7.22
CA GLY A 742 6.38 23.42 6.97
C GLY A 742 6.71 23.35 5.48
N GLU A 743 7.77 24.03 5.09
CA GLU A 743 8.24 24.14 3.71
C GLU A 743 9.47 23.25 3.49
N ILE A 744 9.39 22.39 2.48
CA ILE A 744 10.53 21.61 1.98
C ILE A 744 11.00 22.27 0.67
N ASN A 745 12.25 22.70 0.67
CA ASN A 745 12.81 23.56 -0.37
C ASN A 745 14.10 22.97 -0.94
N ASN A 746 14.24 23.01 -2.28
CA ASN A 746 15.50 22.68 -2.97
C ASN A 746 16.08 21.29 -2.65
N VAL A 747 15.25 20.25 -2.63
CA VAL A 747 15.66 18.89 -2.22
C VAL A 747 15.82 17.90 -3.38
N ARG A 748 16.65 16.88 -3.18
CA ARG A 748 16.73 15.68 -4.03
C ARG A 748 15.96 14.53 -3.41
N LEU A 749 15.22 13.80 -4.22
CA LEU A 749 14.49 12.59 -3.82
C LEU A 749 15.20 11.35 -4.38
N ALA A 750 15.46 10.36 -3.53
CA ALA A 750 16.01 9.08 -3.96
C ALA A 750 15.01 8.26 -4.78
N ASP A 751 15.52 7.19 -5.39
CA ASP A 751 14.73 6.18 -6.09
C ASP A 751 13.56 5.69 -5.23
N ASN A 752 12.35 5.77 -5.79
CA ASN A 752 11.10 5.34 -5.15
C ASN A 752 10.82 5.98 -3.77
N ALA A 753 11.49 7.10 -3.42
CA ALA A 753 11.19 7.81 -2.20
C ALA A 753 9.74 8.32 -2.22
N THR A 754 9.13 8.43 -1.04
CA THR A 754 7.78 9.01 -0.90
C THR A 754 7.86 10.29 -0.10
N LEU A 755 7.19 11.34 -0.58
CA LEU A 755 7.05 12.60 0.13
C LEU A 755 5.58 12.97 0.25
N THR A 756 5.10 13.19 1.47
CA THR A 756 3.69 13.52 1.72
C THR A 756 3.52 14.70 2.69
N GLY A 757 2.56 15.58 2.41
CA GLY A 757 2.18 16.69 3.30
C GLY A 757 2.96 18.00 3.10
N GLY A 758 2.39 19.09 3.64
CA GLY A 758 3.02 20.41 3.72
C GLY A 758 3.24 21.12 2.38
N ILE A 759 4.26 21.98 2.33
CA ILE A 759 4.53 22.84 1.18
C ILE A 759 5.86 22.45 0.52
N LEU A 760 5.87 22.39 -0.82
CA LEU A 760 7.07 22.26 -1.63
C LEU A 760 7.40 23.56 -2.35
N SER A 761 8.69 23.87 -2.44
CA SER A 761 9.16 25.02 -3.22
C SER A 761 10.55 24.84 -3.82
N GLY A 762 10.87 25.65 -4.82
CA GLY A 762 12.18 25.63 -5.47
C GLY A 762 12.34 24.39 -6.37
N ARG A 763 13.54 23.82 -6.40
CA ARG A 763 13.86 22.64 -7.23
C ARG A 763 13.60 21.35 -6.46
N ILE A 764 12.66 20.52 -6.92
CA ILE A 764 12.36 19.20 -6.34
C ILE A 764 12.63 18.14 -7.40
N ILE A 765 13.73 17.41 -7.24
CA ILE A 765 14.26 16.55 -8.31
C ILE A 765 14.39 15.12 -7.82
N GLY A 766 13.69 14.19 -8.46
CA GLY A 766 13.86 12.75 -8.29
C GLY A 766 14.52 12.09 -9.51
N ASN A 767 14.64 10.77 -9.47
CA ASN A 767 15.16 9.97 -10.58
C ASN A 767 14.04 9.61 -11.58
N PRO A 768 14.09 10.06 -12.84
CA PRO A 768 13.05 9.72 -13.83
C PRO A 768 12.87 8.22 -14.09
N ASN A 769 13.89 7.39 -13.87
CA ASN A 769 13.84 5.94 -14.07
C ASN A 769 13.30 5.18 -12.84
N ALA A 770 13.23 5.83 -11.68
CA ALA A 770 12.67 5.31 -10.44
C ALA A 770 12.02 6.46 -9.66
N PRO A 771 10.94 7.06 -10.21
CA PRO A 771 10.49 8.36 -9.77
C PRO A 771 9.95 8.34 -8.34
N ALA A 772 10.33 9.36 -7.57
CA ALA A 772 9.80 9.56 -6.24
C ALA A 772 8.32 9.97 -6.31
N LYS A 773 7.50 9.46 -5.41
CA LYS A 773 6.07 9.75 -5.34
C LYS A 773 5.80 10.91 -4.39
N ILE A 774 5.11 11.94 -4.87
CA ILE A 774 4.74 13.13 -4.09
C ILE A 774 3.21 13.19 -3.96
N SER A 775 2.67 13.25 -2.74
CA SER A 775 1.23 13.28 -2.49
C SER A 775 0.85 14.32 -1.42
N ASN A 776 -0.39 14.81 -1.41
CA ASN A 776 -0.93 15.68 -0.36
C ASN A 776 -0.09 16.94 -0.06
N VAL A 777 0.59 17.50 -1.07
CA VAL A 777 1.43 18.70 -0.92
C VAL A 777 0.84 19.89 -1.65
N THR A 778 1.16 21.10 -1.20
CA THR A 778 0.97 22.32 -1.98
C THR A 778 2.30 22.73 -2.63
N ILE A 779 2.34 22.90 -3.95
CA ILE A 779 3.54 23.34 -4.67
C ILE A 779 3.45 24.85 -4.89
N LYS A 780 4.45 25.61 -4.41
CA LYS A 780 4.54 27.07 -4.59
C LYS A 780 4.86 27.45 -6.04
N ALA A 781 4.44 28.65 -6.45
CA ALA A 781 4.66 29.18 -7.78
C ALA A 781 6.17 29.35 -8.04
N GLY A 782 6.61 29.12 -9.28
CA GLY A 782 8.03 29.16 -9.65
C GLY A 782 8.83 27.92 -9.26
N SER A 783 8.19 26.90 -8.68
CA SER A 783 8.84 25.62 -8.40
C SER A 783 9.10 24.84 -9.69
N HIS A 784 10.16 24.03 -9.66
CA HIS A 784 10.61 23.20 -10.76
C HIS A 784 10.71 21.75 -10.32
N LEU A 785 9.92 20.88 -10.95
CA LEU A 785 9.82 19.47 -10.61
C LEU A 785 10.25 18.59 -11.79
N SER A 786 11.10 17.59 -11.52
CA SER A 786 11.58 16.60 -12.51
C SER A 786 11.81 15.24 -11.84
N GLY A 787 11.54 14.15 -12.56
CA GLY A 787 11.81 12.78 -12.08
C GLY A 787 10.97 12.36 -10.87
N VAL A 788 9.74 12.89 -10.79
CA VAL A 788 8.79 12.63 -9.70
C VAL A 788 7.42 12.31 -10.28
N VAL A 789 6.65 11.50 -9.56
CA VAL A 789 5.24 11.21 -9.86
C VAL A 789 4.38 11.98 -8.88
N LEU A 790 3.50 12.84 -9.39
CA LEU A 790 2.51 13.53 -8.59
C LEU A 790 1.33 12.59 -8.34
N GLY A 791 1.14 12.21 -7.09
CA GLY A 791 0.01 11.44 -6.60
C GLY A 791 -1.17 12.32 -6.20
N GLU A 792 -2.10 11.73 -5.45
CA GLU A 792 -3.33 12.39 -5.01
C GLU A 792 -3.07 13.56 -4.05
N GLY A 793 -3.99 14.53 -4.02
CA GLY A 793 -3.96 15.66 -3.08
C GLY A 793 -2.89 16.72 -3.35
N VAL A 794 -2.20 16.66 -4.49
CA VAL A 794 -1.23 17.68 -4.89
C VAL A 794 -1.93 18.92 -5.42
N THR A 795 -1.77 20.05 -4.74
CA THR A 795 -2.32 21.35 -5.16
C THR A 795 -1.24 22.17 -5.88
N GLN A 796 -1.53 22.58 -7.11
CA GLN A 796 -0.63 23.36 -7.96
C GLN A 796 -1.03 24.84 -7.97
N THR A 797 -0.06 25.74 -7.80
CA THR A 797 -0.23 27.17 -8.06
C THR A 797 0.21 27.52 -9.49
N SER A 798 -0.22 28.66 -10.03
CA SER A 798 0.15 29.07 -11.39
C SER A 798 1.68 29.25 -11.53
N ASN A 799 2.23 28.99 -12.73
CA ASN A 799 3.67 29.07 -13.05
C ASN A 799 4.57 28.00 -12.40
N ILE A 800 4.10 26.75 -12.27
CA ILE A 800 4.98 25.60 -11.97
C ILE A 800 5.49 25.03 -13.29
N THR A 801 6.79 24.72 -13.34
CA THR A 801 7.37 23.95 -14.45
C THR A 801 7.49 22.49 -14.00
N ILE A 802 6.65 21.63 -14.56
CA ILE A 802 6.79 20.18 -14.44
C ILE A 802 7.40 19.72 -15.76
N GLU A 803 8.67 19.31 -15.74
CA GLU A 803 9.29 18.77 -16.95
C GLU A 803 8.64 17.42 -17.28
N THR A 804 7.90 17.35 -18.39
CA THR A 804 7.69 16.06 -19.08
C THR A 804 9.04 15.68 -19.64
N ALA A 805 9.66 14.69 -19.00
CA ALA A 805 11.08 14.40 -19.10
C ALA A 805 11.62 14.46 -20.54
N VAL A 806 12.62 15.31 -20.77
CA VAL A 806 13.69 14.90 -21.69
C VAL A 806 14.38 13.73 -20.99
N THR A 807 13.97 12.51 -21.31
CA THR A 807 14.63 11.30 -20.83
C THR A 807 16.04 11.27 -21.42
N LEU A 808 17.03 11.70 -20.63
CA LEU A 808 18.43 11.46 -20.93
C LEU A 808 18.79 10.07 -20.38
N PRO A 809 19.37 9.18 -21.18
CA PRO A 809 19.78 7.87 -20.70
C PRO A 809 20.95 8.00 -19.71
N ALA A 810 21.02 7.03 -18.80
CA ALA A 810 22.06 6.99 -17.79
C ALA A 810 23.42 6.69 -18.41
N LEU A 811 24.45 7.32 -17.85
CA LEU A 811 25.86 7.03 -18.12
C LEU A 811 26.42 6.39 -16.82
N PRO A 812 26.14 5.09 -16.58
CA PRO A 812 26.28 4.45 -15.27
C PRO A 812 27.72 4.36 -14.76
N ARG A 813 28.73 4.53 -15.61
CA ARG A 813 30.15 4.45 -15.24
C ARG A 813 30.79 5.84 -15.24
N VAL A 814 30.89 6.41 -14.05
CA VAL A 814 31.53 7.71 -13.78
C VAL A 814 32.88 7.47 -13.11
N TYR A 815 33.92 8.13 -13.62
CA TYR A 815 35.27 8.07 -13.08
C TYR A 815 35.61 9.36 -12.38
N ALA A 816 36.36 9.26 -11.29
CA ALA A 816 36.98 10.39 -10.64
C ALA A 816 38.48 10.13 -10.47
N PHE A 817 39.28 11.17 -10.69
CA PHE A 817 40.74 11.17 -10.51
C PHE A 817 41.14 12.35 -9.64
N ASP A 818 42.13 12.19 -8.78
CA ASP A 818 42.71 13.31 -8.04
C ASP A 818 43.68 14.15 -8.90
N ALA A 819 44.31 15.15 -8.30
CA ALA A 819 45.22 16.07 -8.97
C ALA A 819 46.47 15.44 -9.59
N ILE A 820 46.86 14.23 -9.15
CA ILE A 820 48.03 13.50 -9.64
C ILE A 820 47.65 12.35 -10.58
N GLY A 821 46.36 12.14 -10.82
CA GLY A 821 45.83 11.16 -11.76
C GLY A 821 45.46 9.81 -11.15
N GLU A 822 45.41 9.70 -9.81
CA GLU A 822 45.02 8.46 -9.14
C GLU A 822 43.48 8.34 -9.04
N PRO A 823 42.89 7.15 -9.28
CA PRO A 823 41.46 6.95 -9.17
C PRO A 823 40.93 7.24 -7.75
N THR A 824 39.82 7.96 -7.67
CA THR A 824 39.07 8.21 -6.43
C THR A 824 37.60 7.83 -6.59
N THR A 825 36.88 7.69 -5.48
CA THR A 825 35.45 7.39 -5.50
C THR A 825 34.64 8.66 -5.71
N THR A 826 33.50 8.53 -6.39
CA THR A 826 32.53 9.63 -6.47
C THR A 826 31.11 9.11 -6.39
N ASN A 827 30.26 9.90 -5.76
CA ASN A 827 28.80 9.76 -5.75
C ASN A 827 28.13 10.59 -6.85
N SER A 828 28.91 11.16 -7.78
CA SER A 828 28.37 11.88 -8.93
C SER A 828 27.61 10.94 -9.86
N GLN A 829 26.53 11.43 -10.48
CA GLN A 829 25.75 10.67 -11.46
C GLN A 829 25.63 11.47 -12.75
N PHE A 830 25.82 10.81 -13.89
CA PHE A 830 25.81 11.46 -15.20
C PHE A 830 24.67 10.88 -16.05
N LEU A 831 23.94 11.76 -16.74
CA LEU A 831 23.04 11.38 -17.83
C LEU A 831 23.48 12.13 -19.08
N GLY A 832 23.28 11.53 -20.24
CA GLY A 832 23.54 12.23 -21.49
C GLY A 832 22.97 11.48 -22.66
N GLY A 833 22.57 12.21 -23.70
CA GLY A 833 22.10 11.55 -24.90
C GLY A 833 22.03 12.45 -26.13
N ILE A 834 21.79 11.78 -27.25
CA ILE A 834 21.81 12.32 -28.61
C ILE A 834 20.40 12.21 -29.18
N SER A 835 19.84 13.32 -29.65
CA SER A 835 18.56 13.37 -30.35
C SER A 835 18.79 13.71 -31.83
N VAL A 836 18.20 12.94 -32.74
CA VAL A 836 18.31 13.10 -34.19
C VAL A 836 16.94 13.45 -34.76
N GLY A 837 16.78 14.57 -35.47
CA GLY A 837 15.49 14.91 -36.08
C GLY A 837 14.33 15.11 -35.09
N ASN A 838 14.63 15.45 -33.83
CA ASN A 838 13.72 15.54 -32.68
C ASN A 838 13.21 14.19 -32.11
N THR A 839 13.95 13.10 -32.29
CA THR A 839 13.69 11.83 -31.58
C THR A 839 14.08 11.87 -30.10
N ALA A 840 13.73 10.83 -29.34
CA ALA A 840 14.21 10.63 -27.97
C ALA A 840 15.76 10.62 -27.91
N HIS A 841 16.32 10.99 -26.75
CA HIS A 841 17.77 11.00 -26.58
C HIS A 841 18.27 9.58 -26.31
N THR A 842 19.28 9.13 -27.05
CA THR A 842 19.93 7.82 -26.89
C THR A 842 21.43 7.97 -26.62
N THR A 843 22.07 6.99 -25.97
CA THR A 843 23.53 7.00 -25.77
C THR A 843 24.29 6.70 -27.06
N THR A 844 23.66 6.03 -28.01
CA THR A 844 24.19 5.75 -29.36
C THR A 844 23.21 6.22 -30.42
N ALA A 845 23.70 6.85 -31.49
CA ALA A 845 22.85 7.32 -32.59
C ALA A 845 23.55 7.17 -33.94
N THR A 846 22.78 6.77 -34.96
CA THR A 846 23.22 6.77 -36.37
C THR A 846 22.41 7.79 -37.15
N LEU A 847 23.07 8.62 -37.96
CA LEU A 847 22.45 9.72 -38.70
C LEU A 847 23.17 10.02 -40.01
N ASN A 848 22.51 10.72 -40.93
CA ASN A 848 23.11 11.28 -42.15
C ASN A 848 23.41 12.78 -41.95
N LEU A 849 24.32 13.36 -42.75
CA LEU A 849 24.74 14.78 -42.63
C LEU A 849 23.58 15.79 -42.66
N SER A 850 22.46 15.43 -43.28
CA SER A 850 21.26 16.27 -43.35
C SER A 850 20.49 16.41 -42.03
N ASN A 851 20.66 15.46 -41.09
CA ASN A 851 19.87 15.39 -39.87
C ASN A 851 20.29 16.47 -38.86
N PRO A 852 19.34 17.23 -38.28
CA PRO A 852 19.64 18.08 -37.13
C PRO A 852 19.86 17.22 -35.88
N VAL A 853 20.84 17.59 -35.06
CA VAL A 853 21.27 16.88 -33.87
C VAL A 853 21.26 17.80 -32.66
N LYS A 854 20.80 17.28 -31.53
CA LYS A 854 20.95 17.88 -30.20
C LYS A 854 21.65 16.90 -29.28
N ILE A 855 22.66 17.37 -28.57
CA ILE A 855 23.42 16.59 -27.59
C ILE A 855 23.37 17.32 -26.25
N LYS A 856 22.95 16.60 -25.21
CA LYS A 856 22.78 17.14 -23.86
C LYS A 856 23.42 16.21 -22.84
N GLY A 857 23.98 16.80 -21.79
CA GLY A 857 24.45 16.12 -20.59
C GLY A 857 23.81 16.73 -19.34
N ARG A 858 23.73 15.94 -18.27
CA ARG A 858 23.31 16.35 -16.94
C ARG A 858 24.24 15.71 -15.92
N VAL A 859 24.75 16.50 -14.99
CA VAL A 859 25.65 16.04 -13.93
C VAL A 859 25.02 16.30 -12.57
N TRP A 860 24.82 15.26 -11.77
CA TRP A 860 24.69 15.40 -10.33
C TRP A 860 26.06 15.41 -9.70
N ILE A 861 26.31 16.45 -8.92
CA ILE A 861 27.59 16.68 -8.28
C ILE A 861 27.68 15.82 -7.02
N ASP A 862 28.86 15.23 -6.80
CA ASP A 862 29.20 14.58 -5.55
C ASP A 862 28.87 15.50 -4.36
N PRO A 863 28.13 15.05 -3.33
CA PRO A 863 27.88 15.88 -2.15
C PRO A 863 29.13 16.51 -1.55
N ALA A 864 30.29 15.82 -1.61
CA ALA A 864 31.57 16.34 -1.12
C ALA A 864 32.14 17.50 -1.97
N HIS A 865 31.61 17.71 -3.18
CA HIS A 865 32.05 18.72 -4.13
C HIS A 865 31.11 19.94 -4.20
N ILE A 866 29.93 19.87 -3.58
CA ILE A 866 28.98 20.99 -3.52
C ILE A 866 29.63 22.21 -2.84
N ASP A 867 29.29 23.40 -3.33
CA ASP A 867 29.82 24.72 -2.93
C ASP A 867 31.30 24.95 -3.26
N LYS A 868 31.99 23.98 -3.89
CA LYS A 868 33.31 24.21 -4.50
C LYS A 868 33.15 24.84 -5.88
N THR A 869 34.21 25.50 -6.35
CA THR A 869 34.26 26.01 -7.73
C THR A 869 34.93 24.99 -8.64
N ALA A 870 34.34 24.75 -9.82
CA ALA A 870 34.86 23.86 -10.83
C ALA A 870 34.78 24.48 -12.24
N GLU A 871 35.49 23.87 -13.17
CA GLU A 871 35.30 24.08 -14.60
C GLU A 871 34.69 22.82 -15.23
N PHE A 872 33.74 22.99 -16.14
CA PHE A 872 33.24 21.88 -16.96
C PHE A 872 34.04 21.80 -18.25
N PHE A 873 34.20 20.61 -18.79
CA PHE A 873 34.87 20.36 -20.06
C PHE A 873 34.08 19.35 -20.90
N VAL A 874 34.30 19.42 -22.21
CA VAL A 874 33.75 18.48 -23.21
C VAL A 874 34.84 18.17 -24.22
N TYR A 875 35.06 16.89 -24.51
CA TYR A 875 35.90 16.45 -25.62
C TYR A 875 35.28 15.26 -26.34
N ALA A 876 35.74 15.00 -27.56
CA ALA A 876 35.31 13.86 -28.35
C ALA A 876 36.45 13.26 -29.17
N ALA A 877 36.47 11.94 -29.26
CA ALA A 877 37.33 11.21 -30.21
C ALA A 877 36.59 11.05 -31.54
N TYR A 878 37.23 11.44 -32.64
CA TYR A 878 36.67 11.34 -33.99
C TYR A 878 37.50 10.40 -34.85
N THR A 879 36.81 9.46 -35.50
CA THR A 879 37.40 8.42 -36.35
C THR A 879 36.71 8.44 -37.72
N HIS A 880 37.48 8.72 -38.79
CA HIS A 880 36.92 8.90 -40.13
C HIS A 880 36.39 7.60 -40.76
N ASN A 881 37.06 6.47 -40.51
CA ASN A 881 36.64 5.12 -40.90
C ASN A 881 37.15 4.10 -39.87
N GLU A 882 36.61 2.87 -39.85
CA GLU A 882 36.88 1.86 -38.80
C GLU A 882 38.37 1.51 -38.59
N ASN A 883 39.26 1.87 -39.52
CA ASN A 883 40.69 1.59 -39.47
C ASN A 883 41.58 2.82 -39.24
N ALA A 884 41.00 4.02 -39.03
CA ALA A 884 41.77 5.25 -38.80
C ALA A 884 42.07 5.48 -37.31
N GLU A 885 43.26 5.98 -37.00
CA GLU A 885 43.61 6.47 -35.67
C GLU A 885 42.70 7.65 -35.26
N PRO A 886 42.09 7.62 -34.05
CA PRO A 886 41.20 8.67 -33.59
C PRO A 886 41.94 9.98 -33.37
N LYS A 887 41.33 11.09 -33.82
CA LYS A 887 41.75 12.45 -33.44
C LYS A 887 40.86 12.98 -32.34
N TYR A 888 41.44 13.62 -31.34
CA TYR A 888 40.70 14.15 -30.19
C TYR A 888 40.44 15.64 -30.38
N TYR A 889 39.20 16.04 -30.12
CA TYR A 889 38.77 17.42 -30.22
C TYR A 889 38.11 17.85 -28.92
N MET A 890 38.29 19.10 -28.51
CA MET A 890 37.69 19.70 -27.34
C MET A 890 36.81 20.88 -27.73
N LEU A 891 35.77 21.14 -26.93
CA LEU A 891 34.77 22.16 -27.21
C LEU A 891 34.85 23.27 -26.17
N ASP A 892 34.91 24.52 -26.61
CA ASP A 892 34.82 25.68 -25.72
C ASP A 892 33.38 26.18 -25.54
N LYS A 893 33.20 27.16 -24.65
CA LYS A 893 31.89 27.77 -24.35
C LYS A 893 31.16 28.40 -25.55
N THR A 894 31.89 28.71 -26.63
CA THR A 894 31.31 29.31 -27.85
C THR A 894 30.85 28.25 -28.85
N GLY A 895 31.12 26.98 -28.56
CA GLY A 895 30.90 25.87 -29.49
C GLY A 895 32.02 25.73 -30.53
N THR A 896 33.17 26.39 -30.34
CA THR A 896 34.32 26.25 -31.24
C THR A 896 35.07 24.96 -30.90
N ILE A 897 35.41 24.20 -31.95
CA ILE A 897 36.09 22.90 -31.87
C ILE A 897 37.60 23.13 -31.99
N HIS A 898 38.37 22.61 -31.04
CA HIS A 898 39.84 22.69 -31.01
C HIS A 898 40.46 21.29 -31.03
N LEU A 899 41.60 21.12 -31.69
CA LEU A 899 42.34 19.84 -31.64
C LEU A 899 43.01 19.68 -30.27
N TRP A 900 42.89 18.50 -29.67
CA TRP A 900 43.46 18.19 -28.35
C TRP A 900 44.50 17.06 -28.45
N ASN A 901 45.59 17.19 -27.69
CA ASN A 901 46.70 16.22 -27.64
C ASN A 901 46.57 15.18 -26.51
N LYS A 902 45.42 15.15 -25.81
CA LYS A 902 45.11 14.29 -24.64
C LYS A 902 45.85 14.65 -23.35
N GLU A 903 46.62 15.74 -23.31
CA GLU A 903 47.24 16.19 -22.07
C GLU A 903 46.20 16.92 -21.21
N PRO A 904 45.90 16.47 -19.98
CA PRO A 904 44.88 17.09 -19.13
C PRO A 904 45.11 18.59 -18.88
N THR A 905 46.37 19.02 -18.83
CA THR A 905 46.79 20.42 -18.63
C THR A 905 46.45 21.32 -19.81
N THR A 906 46.21 20.75 -20.98
CA THR A 906 45.86 21.48 -22.21
C THR A 906 44.37 21.42 -22.53
N LEU A 907 43.60 20.69 -21.72
CA LEU A 907 42.16 20.58 -21.87
C LEU A 907 41.50 21.92 -21.54
N ILE A 908 40.85 22.52 -22.53
CA ILE A 908 40.16 23.79 -22.36
C ILE A 908 38.81 23.59 -21.67
N PRO A 909 38.39 24.56 -20.85
CA PRO A 909 37.09 24.51 -20.22
C PRO A 909 35.96 24.86 -21.19
N PHE A 910 34.92 24.04 -21.15
CA PHE A 910 33.62 24.31 -21.75
C PHE A 910 32.87 25.40 -20.96
N THR A 911 32.96 25.41 -19.64
CA THR A 911 32.57 26.56 -18.78
C THR A 911 33.55 26.74 -17.63
N GLN A 912 33.87 27.98 -17.26
CA GLN A 912 34.83 28.30 -16.20
C GLN A 912 34.15 28.86 -14.94
N ASN A 913 34.79 28.66 -13.79
CA ASN A 913 34.43 29.25 -12.51
C ASN A 913 32.98 28.99 -12.11
N THR A 914 32.48 27.79 -12.38
CA THR A 914 31.13 27.39 -12.04
C THR A 914 31.08 26.98 -10.58
N LEU A 915 30.27 27.66 -9.77
CA LEU A 915 29.96 27.20 -8.42
C LEU A 915 29.17 25.90 -8.52
N LEU A 916 29.68 24.84 -7.92
CA LEU A 916 29.04 23.55 -7.96
C LEU A 916 27.83 23.52 -7.04
N GLU A 917 26.68 23.79 -7.62
CA GLU A 917 25.38 23.39 -7.08
C GLU A 917 25.19 21.87 -7.13
N THR A 918 24.07 21.38 -6.60
CA THR A 918 23.71 19.95 -6.58
C THR A 918 23.63 19.30 -7.96
N MET A 919 23.32 20.06 -9.02
CA MET A 919 23.14 19.57 -10.38
C MET A 919 23.46 20.64 -11.42
N HIS A 920 24.05 20.25 -12.55
CA HIS A 920 24.28 21.09 -13.72
C HIS A 920 23.77 20.43 -15.02
N ASP A 921 23.00 21.20 -15.80
CA ASP A 921 22.59 20.83 -17.16
C ASP A 921 23.54 21.44 -18.19
N ILE A 922 23.97 20.61 -19.15
CA ILE A 922 24.99 20.97 -20.14
C ILE A 922 24.42 20.74 -21.54
N THR A 923 24.21 21.82 -22.29
CA THR A 923 23.88 21.71 -23.72
C THR A 923 25.18 21.61 -24.50
N ILE A 924 25.54 20.39 -24.91
CA ILE A 924 26.84 20.10 -25.53
C ILE A 924 26.87 20.56 -26.99
N TYR A 925 25.85 20.21 -27.78
CA TYR A 925 25.80 20.57 -29.20
C TYR A 925 24.36 20.72 -29.70
N THR A 926 24.14 21.66 -30.62
CA THR A 926 22.88 21.78 -31.38
C THR A 926 23.22 22.25 -32.80
N GLY A 927 22.96 21.43 -33.81
CA GLY A 927 23.33 21.75 -35.18
C GLY A 927 23.29 20.57 -36.13
N ARG A 928 24.06 20.63 -37.22
CA ARG A 928 24.30 19.52 -38.15
C ARG A 928 25.78 19.20 -38.17
N PHE A 929 26.14 17.94 -38.42
CA PHE A 929 27.53 17.58 -38.66
C PHE A 929 27.93 17.86 -40.12
N VAL A 930 29.22 18.07 -40.36
CA VAL A 930 29.78 18.46 -41.66
C VAL A 930 30.69 17.40 -42.29
N ALA A 931 30.94 16.29 -41.58
CA ALA A 931 31.80 15.21 -42.03
C ALA A 931 31.26 13.85 -41.56
N THR A 932 31.47 12.82 -42.37
CA THR A 932 31.13 11.42 -42.05
C THR A 932 32.16 10.82 -41.10
N GLY A 933 31.79 9.81 -40.32
CA GLY A 933 32.67 9.11 -39.38
C GLY A 933 32.00 8.82 -38.04
N LYS A 934 32.79 8.31 -37.08
CA LYS A 934 32.37 8.02 -35.71
C LYS A 934 32.83 9.13 -34.77
N LEU A 935 31.98 9.53 -33.83
CA LEU A 935 32.29 10.47 -32.75
C LEU A 935 31.96 9.84 -31.39
N ASP A 936 32.93 9.75 -30.48
CA ASP A 936 32.77 9.30 -29.10
C ASP A 936 32.93 10.49 -28.16
N ILE A 937 31.89 10.88 -27.41
CA ILE A 937 31.80 12.16 -26.68
C ILE A 937 31.87 11.94 -25.16
N VAL A 938 32.71 12.73 -24.50
CA VAL A 938 32.91 12.77 -23.05
C VAL A 938 32.70 14.19 -22.52
N PHE A 939 32.12 14.30 -21.33
CA PHE A 939 32.03 15.55 -20.58
C PHE A 939 32.26 15.30 -19.08
N GLY A 940 32.60 16.35 -18.35
CA GLY A 940 32.96 16.25 -16.95
C GLY A 940 33.21 17.59 -16.31
N TYR A 941 33.62 17.57 -15.04
CA TYR A 941 34.05 18.75 -14.31
C TYR A 941 35.38 18.51 -13.59
N ARG A 942 36.14 19.59 -13.40
CA ARG A 942 37.42 19.61 -12.70
C ARG A 942 37.39 20.68 -11.61
N LEU A 943 37.64 20.26 -10.38
CA LEU A 943 37.77 21.14 -9.21
C LEU A 943 39.07 21.94 -9.27
N ALA A 944 39.10 23.06 -8.55
CA ALA A 944 40.30 23.90 -8.42
C ALA A 944 41.50 23.17 -7.80
N ASP A 945 41.27 22.10 -7.04
CA ASP A 945 42.33 21.26 -6.46
C ASP A 945 42.90 20.24 -7.47
N GLY A 946 42.37 20.15 -8.68
CA GLY A 946 42.79 19.22 -9.74
C GLY A 946 41.94 17.96 -9.86
N THR A 947 41.03 17.70 -8.90
CA THR A 947 40.13 16.54 -8.93
C THR A 947 39.21 16.61 -10.15
N THR A 948 39.15 15.55 -10.95
CA THR A 948 38.40 15.50 -12.21
C THR A 948 37.35 14.39 -12.17
N VAL A 949 36.13 14.64 -12.63
CA VAL A 949 35.02 13.67 -12.67
C VAL A 949 34.36 13.64 -14.06
N MET A 950 34.22 12.47 -14.70
CA MET A 950 33.78 12.34 -16.10
C MET A 950 33.20 10.95 -16.49
N ASN A 951 32.55 10.87 -17.65
CA ASN A 951 31.92 9.65 -18.21
C ASN A 951 32.81 8.87 -19.22
N GLU A 952 34.04 8.51 -18.84
CA GLU A 952 35.05 8.07 -19.83
C GLU A 952 34.82 6.65 -20.43
N GLU A 953 34.21 5.68 -19.74
CA GLU A 953 34.12 4.29 -20.25
C GLU A 953 32.86 4.02 -21.10
N GLU A 954 31.73 4.66 -20.79
CA GLU A 954 30.50 4.62 -21.59
C GLU A 954 30.24 5.98 -22.24
N MET A 955 30.96 6.22 -23.33
CA MET A 955 30.89 7.46 -24.12
C MET A 955 29.59 7.53 -24.93
N MET A 956 29.08 8.74 -25.16
CA MET A 956 27.98 8.93 -26.12
C MET A 956 28.53 8.78 -27.54
N GLN A 957 27.96 7.86 -28.34
CA GLN A 957 28.49 7.51 -29.66
C GLN A 957 27.59 7.98 -30.80
N VAL A 958 28.17 8.65 -31.78
CA VAL A 958 27.47 9.09 -33.00
C VAL A 958 28.14 8.47 -34.22
N MET A 959 27.38 7.73 -35.02
CA MET A 959 27.77 7.26 -36.34
C MET A 959 27.16 8.18 -37.41
N ILE A 960 28.02 8.86 -38.18
CA ILE A 960 27.62 9.84 -39.19
C ILE A 960 27.87 9.28 -40.59
N ASN A 961 26.78 8.97 -41.27
CA ASN A 961 26.75 8.48 -42.64
C ASN A 961 26.61 9.65 -43.65
N PRO A 962 26.91 9.42 -44.94
CA PRO A 962 26.79 10.42 -46.01
C PRO A 962 25.43 11.12 -46.07
#